data_AF-A0A5N6MDJ3-F1
#
_entry.id   AF-A0A5N6MDJ3-F1
#
_cell.length_a   1.000
_cell.length_b   1.000
_cell.length_c   1.000
_cell.angle_alpha   90.00
_cell.angle_beta   90.00
_cell.angle_gamma   90.00
#
_symmetry.space_group_name_H-M   'P 1'
#
loop_
_entity.id
_entity.type
_entity.pdbx_description
1 polymer ?
#
loop_
_entity_poly.entity_id
_entity_poly.type
_entity_poly.pdbx_seq_one_letter_code
_entity_poly.pdbx_strand_id
1 'polypeptide(L)'
;MWLFCQTPTIQQFHSPFRTRHHPNSPHSHTRRHTSATLRRITHTTTANNNNNHLIQSLCNKGHIKQAIQTLTQEPNPTQRTYELLILACAGANSLSDAGIVHRRLIHDGFEEDSFLATKLIDMYSELGSIEYARKVFDEMHNRTIYVYNALFQALTLANHGLDVFDLVYVMNTSGIKPDRFTYTYVLKACVASDSSVSLLPKGKEIHAHILRHGFEINVHVMTTLVDMYARFGCVSKAGRVFNQIRLKNVVSWSAMIACYAKNGKPLDALQVFGEMMLQVQDSTPNSVTMVSVLQACGALAALEQGKILHGYILRRGLDSVLPVLASLITMYARCGDLDIGKRVFDQMTRRDVVSWNAMIASYGMHGFGEKAIEIYNEMVSNKVAPSSITFVSVLGACSHSGLVDEGKNLFESITRDHNMQLTVEHYACMVDLLGRANRLQEAAKIIQDMRIEPGPKVWGSLLGSCRIHCNVELAERASKRLFEQEPTNAGNYVLLAEIYAQAHLWDEVLKVKKLLQTRGLQKKPGCSWIEVRKKIYSFESVDEVNPHVEQLHAFLLKLSMEMKEYGYQPKTKVVLYDVDEEEKERILLGHSEKLAVAFGLINSSKGETIRITKNLRLCEDCHSVTKFVSKFADREILVRDVNRIHRFRDGFCSCGDYW
;
A
#
# COMPACT_ATOMS: atom_id res chain seq x y z
N MET A 1 7.47 -1.06 -30.49
CA MET A 1 6.15 -0.52 -30.09
C MET A 1 6.06 -0.13 -28.62
N TRP A 2 7.16 -0.22 -27.83
CA TRP A 2 7.25 0.30 -26.47
C TRP A 2 8.49 1.20 -26.39
N LEU A 3 8.29 2.51 -26.55
CA LEU A 3 9.32 3.52 -26.36
C LEU A 3 9.29 3.91 -24.87
N PHE A 4 9.87 3.06 -24.03
CA PHE A 4 10.19 3.45 -22.66
C PHE A 4 11.33 4.48 -22.70
N CYS A 5 11.20 5.52 -21.87
CA CYS A 5 12.09 6.67 -21.82
C CYS A 5 13.57 6.28 -21.77
N GLN A 6 14.31 6.56 -22.85
CA GLN A 6 15.73 6.85 -22.75
C GLN A 6 15.87 8.27 -22.19
N THR A 7 16.33 8.39 -20.95
CA THR A 7 17.21 9.50 -20.57
C THR A 7 18.64 9.07 -20.89
N PRO A 8 19.48 9.91 -21.53
CA PRO A 8 20.81 9.51 -21.94
C PRO A 8 21.72 9.49 -20.71
N THR A 9 22.07 8.29 -20.24
CA THR A 9 23.27 8.10 -19.43
C THR A 9 24.02 6.90 -19.98
N ILE A 10 25.08 7.22 -20.72
CA ILE A 10 26.00 6.28 -21.35
C ILE A 10 26.91 5.72 -20.27
N GLN A 11 26.97 4.40 -20.12
CA GLN A 11 28.21 3.72 -19.73
C GLN A 11 28.17 2.25 -20.17
N GLN A 12 28.92 1.98 -21.24
CA GLN A 12 29.27 0.64 -21.70
C GLN A 12 30.40 0.09 -20.82
N PHE A 13 30.28 -1.16 -20.38
CA PHE A 13 31.45 -2.01 -20.11
C PHE A 13 31.23 -3.36 -20.81
N HIS A 14 32.00 -3.57 -21.87
CA HIS A 14 32.22 -4.87 -22.48
C HIS A 14 33.28 -5.64 -21.69
N SER A 15 33.08 -6.94 -21.48
CA SER A 15 34.19 -7.89 -21.60
C SER A 15 33.68 -9.26 -22.11
N PRO A 16 34.49 -9.98 -22.89
CA PRO A 16 34.07 -11.22 -23.56
C PRO A 16 34.57 -12.45 -22.80
N PHE A 17 33.78 -13.51 -22.72
CA PHE A 17 34.34 -14.84 -22.45
C PHE A 17 33.91 -15.87 -23.47
N ARG A 18 34.96 -16.49 -24.02
CA ARG A 18 34.98 -17.48 -25.09
C ARG A 18 34.40 -18.81 -24.64
N THR A 19 33.69 -19.40 -25.58
CA THR A 19 33.32 -20.80 -25.73
C THR A 19 34.49 -21.78 -25.59
N ARG A 20 34.25 -22.96 -25.00
CA ARG A 20 34.81 -24.24 -25.47
C ARG A 20 33.83 -25.39 -25.22
N HIS A 21 33.50 -26.08 -26.33
CA HIS A 21 32.93 -27.43 -26.43
C HIS A 21 33.81 -28.46 -25.70
N HIS A 22 33.34 -29.63 -25.24
CA HIS A 22 32.99 -30.82 -26.04
C HIS A 22 32.54 -32.00 -25.08
N PRO A 23 32.15 -33.21 -25.55
CA PRO A 23 30.80 -33.76 -25.34
C PRO A 23 30.72 -35.20 -24.74
N ASN A 24 29.49 -35.75 -24.69
CA ASN A 24 29.07 -37.17 -24.82
C ASN A 24 29.62 -38.20 -23.80
N SER A 25 28.83 -38.96 -23.01
CA SER A 25 27.68 -39.87 -23.25
C SER A 25 27.99 -41.21 -22.50
N PRO A 26 27.18 -42.29 -22.58
CA PRO A 26 26.45 -42.84 -21.43
C PRO A 26 26.87 -44.26 -21.04
N HIS A 27 26.42 -44.78 -19.88
CA HIS A 27 26.26 -46.24 -19.72
C HIS A 27 25.07 -46.60 -18.82
N SER A 28 24.15 -47.33 -19.45
CA SER A 28 23.13 -48.21 -18.92
C SER A 28 23.73 -49.45 -18.25
N HIS A 29 23.07 -50.01 -17.22
CA HIS A 29 22.89 -51.47 -16.97
C HIS A 29 21.86 -51.63 -15.82
N THR A 30 20.62 -52.01 -16.13
CA THR A 30 20.01 -53.37 -16.03
C THR A 30 19.92 -54.02 -14.63
N ARG A 31 18.67 -54.04 -14.13
CA ARG A 31 17.91 -55.09 -13.41
C ARG A 31 18.64 -56.04 -12.46
N ARG A 32 18.04 -56.21 -11.26
CA ARG A 32 17.60 -57.53 -10.76
C ARG A 32 16.36 -57.42 -9.87
N HIS A 33 15.37 -58.22 -10.24
CA HIS A 33 14.18 -58.56 -9.46
C HIS A 33 14.55 -59.57 -8.37
N THR A 34 13.94 -59.45 -7.20
CA THR A 34 13.72 -60.58 -6.29
C THR A 34 12.25 -60.56 -5.86
N SER A 35 11.54 -61.59 -6.31
CA SER A 35 10.17 -61.93 -5.93
C SER A 35 10.15 -62.55 -4.53
N ALA A 36 9.37 -61.97 -3.61
CA ALA A 36 9.04 -62.60 -2.35
C ALA A 36 7.59 -63.11 -2.38
N THR A 37 7.47 -64.39 -2.05
CA THR A 37 6.31 -65.27 -2.12
C THR A 37 5.20 -64.87 -1.16
N LEU A 38 3.96 -64.81 -1.66
CA LEU A 38 2.74 -64.75 -0.85
C LEU A 38 2.56 -66.06 -0.06
N ARG A 39 2.43 -65.97 1.27
CA ARG A 39 1.77 -66.99 2.09
C ARG A 39 0.48 -66.44 2.67
N ARG A 40 -0.62 -67.03 2.20
CA ARG A 40 -1.98 -66.93 2.74
C ARG A 40 -2.04 -67.75 4.03
N ILE A 41 -2.43 -67.15 5.14
CA ILE A 41 -3.00 -67.86 6.29
C ILE A 41 -4.31 -67.16 6.63
N THR A 42 -5.37 -67.95 6.62
CA THR A 42 -6.77 -67.56 6.80
C THR A 42 -7.21 -67.69 8.26
N HIS A 43 -7.87 -66.62 8.71
CA HIS A 43 -8.98 -66.53 9.68
C HIS A 43 -8.80 -66.95 11.15
N THR A 44 -8.96 -65.94 12.02
CA THR A 44 -10.01 -65.95 13.06
C THR A 44 -10.72 -64.59 13.07
N THR A 45 -12.02 -64.61 12.83
CA THR A 45 -12.94 -63.47 12.75
C THR A 45 -13.45 -63.09 14.14
N THR A 46 -13.00 -61.96 14.66
CA THR A 46 -13.80 -61.08 15.52
C THR A 46 -14.30 -59.93 14.65
N ALA A 47 -15.61 -59.68 14.65
CA ALA A 47 -16.21 -58.57 13.90
C ALA A 47 -15.74 -57.23 14.52
N ASN A 48 -14.67 -56.66 13.98
CA ASN A 48 -14.25 -55.30 14.29
C ASN A 48 -15.19 -54.33 13.57
N ASN A 49 -16.04 -53.62 14.32
CA ASN A 49 -16.72 -52.42 13.86
C ASN A 49 -15.66 -51.34 13.60
N ASN A 50 -15.11 -51.30 12.38
CA ASN A 50 -14.21 -50.25 11.94
C ASN A 50 -15.05 -49.07 11.42
N ASN A 51 -15.33 -48.11 12.29
CA ASN A 51 -16.10 -46.91 12.01
C ASN A 51 -15.25 -45.81 11.34
N ASN A 52 -13.96 -46.01 11.10
CA ASN A 52 -13.11 -45.02 10.44
C ASN A 52 -13.70 -44.54 9.10
N HIS A 53 -14.18 -45.45 8.24
CA HIS A 53 -14.79 -45.06 6.96
C HIS A 53 -16.09 -44.25 7.13
N LEU A 54 -16.87 -44.54 8.16
CA LEU A 54 -18.09 -43.81 8.49
C LEU A 54 -17.74 -42.38 8.96
N ILE A 55 -16.78 -42.24 9.88
CA ILE A 55 -16.30 -40.93 10.36
C ILE A 55 -15.79 -40.08 9.19
N GLN A 56 -14.95 -40.67 8.33
CA GLN A 56 -14.41 -39.98 7.15
C GLN A 56 -15.52 -39.51 6.20
N SER A 57 -16.55 -40.33 5.98
CA SER A 57 -17.72 -39.96 5.17
C SER A 57 -18.53 -38.82 5.82
N LEU A 58 -18.72 -38.85 7.14
CA LEU A 58 -19.43 -37.81 7.88
C LEU A 58 -18.69 -36.47 7.85
N CYS A 59 -17.36 -36.47 8.00
CA CYS A 59 -16.53 -35.27 7.87
C CYS A 59 -16.68 -34.63 6.47
N ASN A 60 -16.61 -35.44 5.41
CA ASN A 60 -16.76 -34.97 4.03
C ASN A 60 -18.16 -34.40 3.73
N LYS A 61 -19.17 -34.83 4.49
CA LYS A 61 -20.55 -34.32 4.39
C LYS A 61 -20.82 -33.13 5.33
N GLY A 62 -19.84 -32.70 6.14
CA GLY A 62 -19.98 -31.61 7.10
C GLY A 62 -20.75 -31.97 8.37
N HIS A 63 -21.03 -33.25 8.63
CA HIS A 63 -21.76 -33.70 9.81
C HIS A 63 -20.84 -33.93 11.02
N ILE A 64 -20.19 -32.85 11.47
CA ILE A 64 -19.09 -32.94 12.44
C ILE A 64 -19.49 -33.51 13.81
N LYS A 65 -20.66 -33.12 14.34
CA LYS A 65 -21.14 -33.61 15.65
C LYS A 65 -21.37 -35.12 15.64
N GLN A 66 -21.91 -35.66 14.55
CA GLN A 66 -22.12 -37.10 14.38
C GLN A 66 -20.79 -37.84 14.18
N ALA A 67 -19.84 -37.22 13.47
CA ALA A 67 -18.49 -37.77 13.30
C ALA A 67 -17.77 -37.89 14.66
N ILE A 68 -17.86 -36.86 15.51
CA ILE A 68 -17.26 -36.86 16.86
C ILE A 68 -17.96 -37.87 17.78
N GLN A 69 -19.28 -37.98 17.73
CA GLN A 69 -20.00 -39.03 18.47
C GLN A 69 -19.54 -40.42 18.06
N THR A 70 -19.38 -40.66 16.75
CA THR A 70 -18.91 -41.95 16.22
C THR A 70 -17.45 -42.21 16.60
N LEU A 71 -16.61 -41.16 16.68
CA LEU A 71 -15.23 -41.26 17.14
C LEU A 71 -15.12 -41.80 18.57
N THR A 72 -16.05 -41.45 19.48
CA THR A 72 -16.04 -41.98 20.85
C THR A 72 -16.22 -43.49 20.92
N GLN A 73 -16.78 -44.10 19.86
CA GLN A 73 -17.03 -45.53 19.75
C GLN A 73 -15.97 -46.26 18.91
N GLU A 74 -15.02 -45.53 18.32
CA GLU A 74 -13.96 -46.10 17.49
C GLU A 74 -12.72 -46.44 18.34
N PRO A 75 -12.34 -47.72 18.46
CA PRO A 75 -11.22 -48.14 19.30
C PRO A 75 -9.86 -47.81 18.69
N ASN A 76 -9.73 -47.76 17.36
CA ASN A 76 -8.44 -47.50 16.68
C ASN A 76 -8.60 -46.46 15.56
N PRO A 77 -8.77 -45.17 15.88
CA PRO A 77 -8.84 -44.13 14.86
C PRO A 77 -7.51 -44.01 14.11
N THR A 78 -7.59 -43.89 12.78
CA THR A 78 -6.40 -43.71 11.93
C THR A 78 -5.96 -42.25 11.85
N GLN A 79 -4.69 -42.01 11.52
CA GLN A 79 -4.16 -40.66 11.23
C GLN A 79 -5.03 -39.90 10.20
N ARG A 80 -5.50 -40.58 9.14
CA ARG A 80 -6.40 -40.00 8.12
C ARG A 80 -7.76 -39.60 8.68
N THR A 81 -8.28 -40.35 9.65
CA THR A 81 -9.55 -40.03 10.31
C THR A 81 -9.40 -38.75 11.12
N TYR A 82 -8.29 -38.60 11.85
CA TYR A 82 -7.98 -37.36 12.56
C TYR A 82 -7.75 -36.16 11.64
N GLU A 83 -7.02 -36.33 10.53
CA GLU A 83 -6.83 -35.28 9.53
C GLU A 83 -8.17 -34.72 9.04
N LEU A 84 -9.11 -35.60 8.65
CA LEU A 84 -10.42 -35.16 8.16
C LEU A 84 -11.30 -34.54 9.25
N LEU A 85 -11.20 -35.00 10.49
CA LEU A 85 -11.88 -34.37 11.62
C LEU A 85 -11.36 -32.96 11.89
N ILE A 86 -10.03 -32.76 11.86
CA ILE A 86 -9.39 -31.45 12.05
C ILE A 86 -9.83 -30.48 10.94
N LEU A 87 -9.79 -30.93 9.68
CA LEU A 87 -10.25 -30.12 8.54
C LEU A 87 -11.75 -29.79 8.63
N ALA A 88 -12.57 -30.74 9.10
CA ALA A 88 -13.99 -30.49 9.34
C ALA A 88 -14.22 -29.46 10.46
N CYS A 89 -13.43 -29.50 11.54
CA CYS A 89 -13.48 -28.52 12.64
C CYS A 89 -13.17 -27.11 12.15
N ALA A 90 -12.11 -26.97 11.34
CA ALA A 90 -11.73 -25.70 10.73
C ALA A 90 -12.85 -25.16 9.83
N GLY A 91 -13.39 -26.01 8.93
CA GLY A 91 -14.49 -25.63 8.04
C GLY A 91 -15.80 -25.29 8.75
N ALA A 92 -16.07 -25.92 9.90
CA ALA A 92 -17.24 -25.63 10.74
C ALA A 92 -17.05 -24.40 11.65
N ASN A 93 -15.84 -23.83 11.70
CA ASN A 93 -15.45 -22.73 12.58
C ASN A 93 -15.82 -22.98 14.07
N SER A 94 -15.62 -24.22 14.54
CA SER A 94 -16.08 -24.68 15.87
C SER A 94 -14.91 -25.02 16.79
N LEU A 95 -14.58 -24.10 17.70
CA LEU A 95 -13.48 -24.27 18.67
C LEU A 95 -13.77 -25.37 19.71
N SER A 96 -15.05 -25.55 20.09
CA SER A 96 -15.44 -26.60 21.04
C SER A 96 -15.21 -28.00 20.48
N ASP A 97 -15.58 -28.21 19.22
CA ASP A 97 -15.43 -29.49 18.53
C ASP A 97 -13.94 -29.79 18.29
N ALA A 98 -13.17 -28.78 17.89
CA ALA A 98 -11.71 -28.86 17.79
C ALA A 98 -11.06 -29.31 19.10
N GLY A 99 -11.48 -28.77 20.25
CA GLY A 99 -10.99 -29.17 21.57
C GLY A 99 -11.38 -30.59 22.00
N ILE A 100 -12.47 -31.16 21.48
CA ILE A 100 -12.84 -32.57 21.73
C ILE A 100 -11.93 -33.48 20.90
N VAL A 101 -11.80 -33.19 19.59
CA VAL A 101 -10.95 -33.97 18.68
C VAL A 101 -9.50 -33.96 19.14
N HIS A 102 -8.96 -32.79 19.53
CA HIS A 102 -7.59 -32.65 20.02
C HIS A 102 -7.34 -33.48 21.30
N ARG A 103 -8.23 -33.43 22.30
CA ARG A 103 -8.09 -34.24 23.51
C ARG A 103 -8.12 -35.74 23.23
N ARG A 104 -9.00 -36.18 22.32
CA ARG A 104 -9.09 -37.59 21.94
C ARG A 104 -7.87 -38.04 21.14
N LEU A 105 -7.31 -37.19 20.29
CA LEU A 105 -6.07 -37.43 19.56
C LEU A 105 -4.88 -37.68 20.49
N ILE A 106 -4.72 -36.87 21.55
CA ILE A 106 -3.70 -37.08 22.58
C ILE A 106 -3.94 -38.40 23.33
N HIS A 107 -5.18 -38.67 23.72
CA HIS A 107 -5.53 -39.94 24.39
C HIS A 107 -5.15 -41.17 23.55
N ASP A 108 -5.27 -41.08 22.22
CA ASP A 108 -4.99 -42.17 21.31
C ASP A 108 -3.50 -42.25 20.89
N GLY A 109 -2.61 -41.45 21.50
CA GLY A 109 -1.15 -41.56 21.34
C GLY A 109 -0.58 -40.83 20.11
N PHE A 110 -1.30 -39.86 19.55
CA PHE A 110 -0.88 -39.11 18.36
C PHE A 110 -0.21 -37.75 18.69
N GLU A 111 0.11 -37.47 19.96
CA GLU A 111 0.69 -36.19 20.41
C GLU A 111 2.05 -35.88 19.79
N GLU A 112 2.86 -36.88 19.44
CA GLU A 112 4.16 -36.70 18.77
C GLU A 112 4.07 -36.78 17.24
N ASP A 113 2.88 -36.93 16.66
CA ASP A 113 2.69 -36.98 15.21
C ASP A 113 2.84 -35.59 14.59
N SER A 114 4.00 -35.32 13.98
CA SER A 114 4.29 -34.04 13.34
C SER A 114 3.29 -33.64 12.25
N PHE A 115 2.71 -34.58 11.52
CA PHE A 115 1.75 -34.25 10.47
C PHE A 115 0.43 -33.76 11.08
N LEU A 116 -0.11 -34.49 12.06
CA LEU A 116 -1.33 -34.08 12.75
C LEU A 116 -1.13 -32.81 13.57
N ALA A 117 0.04 -32.63 14.19
CA ALA A 117 0.39 -31.40 14.90
C ALA A 117 0.37 -30.17 13.98
N THR A 118 0.93 -30.25 12.76
CA THR A 118 0.84 -29.14 11.80
C THR A 118 -0.60 -28.80 11.43
N LYS A 119 -1.47 -29.81 11.24
CA LYS A 119 -2.89 -29.61 10.96
C LYS A 119 -3.64 -29.00 12.14
N LEU A 120 -3.33 -29.39 13.38
CA LEU A 120 -3.90 -28.80 14.58
C LEU A 120 -3.50 -27.33 14.74
N ILE A 121 -2.22 -27.01 14.52
CA ILE A 121 -1.71 -25.62 14.55
C ILE A 121 -2.42 -24.76 13.51
N ASP A 122 -2.51 -25.23 12.26
CA ASP A 122 -3.20 -24.52 11.18
C ASP A 122 -4.68 -24.30 11.52
N MET A 123 -5.38 -25.34 11.99
CA MET A 123 -6.78 -25.25 12.42
C MET A 123 -6.96 -24.22 13.54
N TYR A 124 -6.15 -24.28 14.61
CA TYR A 124 -6.27 -23.30 15.70
C TYR A 124 -5.93 -21.88 15.26
N SER A 125 -4.99 -21.71 14.33
CA SER A 125 -4.70 -20.42 13.71
C SER A 125 -5.89 -19.88 12.92
N GLU A 126 -6.57 -20.71 12.13
CA GLU A 126 -7.78 -20.33 11.38
C GLU A 126 -8.95 -19.97 12.31
N LEU A 127 -9.07 -20.65 13.45
CA LEU A 127 -10.05 -20.35 14.50
C LEU A 127 -9.66 -19.14 15.38
N GLY A 128 -8.58 -18.42 15.06
CA GLY A 128 -8.11 -17.25 15.81
C GLY A 128 -7.60 -17.55 17.22
N SER A 129 -7.28 -18.82 17.52
CA SER A 129 -6.91 -19.31 18.84
C SER A 129 -5.43 -19.65 18.93
N ILE A 130 -4.58 -18.61 18.84
CA ILE A 130 -3.12 -18.78 18.77
C ILE A 130 -2.52 -19.45 20.02
N GLU A 131 -3.14 -19.28 21.19
CA GLU A 131 -2.71 -19.92 22.44
C GLU A 131 -2.77 -21.45 22.35
N TYR A 132 -3.83 -22.00 21.75
CA TYR A 132 -3.96 -23.45 21.54
C TYR A 132 -3.00 -23.96 20.47
N ALA A 133 -2.76 -23.18 19.41
CA ALA A 133 -1.74 -23.51 18.43
C ALA A 133 -0.34 -23.58 19.08
N ARG A 134 -0.02 -22.64 19.97
CA ARG A 134 1.22 -22.64 20.74
C ARG A 134 1.29 -23.81 21.71
N LYS A 135 0.18 -24.17 22.35
CA LYS A 135 0.09 -25.33 23.26
C LYS A 135 0.42 -26.64 22.55
N VAL A 136 -0.16 -26.89 21.36
CA VAL A 136 0.17 -28.08 20.55
C VAL A 136 1.68 -28.17 20.31
N PHE A 137 2.29 -27.05 19.95
CA PHE A 137 3.73 -26.99 19.71
C PHE A 137 4.56 -27.25 20.98
N ASP A 138 4.17 -26.64 22.11
CA ASP A 138 4.91 -26.75 23.36
C ASP A 138 4.84 -28.14 23.99
N GLU A 139 3.73 -28.87 23.80
CA GLU A 139 3.53 -30.24 24.31
C GLU A 139 4.33 -31.31 23.53
N MET A 140 4.76 -31.01 22.30
CA MET A 140 5.61 -31.93 21.53
C MET A 140 7.04 -31.95 22.04
N HIS A 141 7.58 -33.16 22.23
CA HIS A 141 8.97 -33.39 22.60
C HIS A 141 9.90 -33.34 21.38
N ASN A 142 9.49 -33.93 20.25
CA ASN A 142 10.30 -33.99 19.02
C ASN A 142 9.73 -33.11 17.90
N ARG A 143 10.10 -31.83 17.92
CA ARG A 143 9.59 -30.82 16.99
C ARG A 143 10.38 -30.85 15.68
N THR A 144 9.71 -31.15 14.58
CA THR A 144 10.31 -31.10 13.24
C THR A 144 10.24 -29.70 12.65
N ILE A 145 11.02 -29.44 11.59
CA ILE A 145 10.97 -28.17 10.85
C ILE A 145 9.56 -27.79 10.36
N TYR A 146 8.72 -28.79 10.05
CA TYR A 146 7.35 -28.58 9.60
C TYR A 146 6.47 -27.99 10.72
N VAL A 147 6.65 -28.50 11.95
CA VAL A 147 5.93 -28.02 13.14
C VAL A 147 6.36 -26.58 13.50
N TYR A 148 7.65 -26.28 13.42
CA TYR A 148 8.15 -24.90 13.55
C TYR A 148 7.57 -23.97 12.48
N ASN A 149 7.62 -24.38 11.21
CA ASN A 149 7.12 -23.56 10.10
C ASN A 149 5.60 -23.31 10.18
N ALA A 150 4.81 -24.29 10.62
CA ALA A 150 3.37 -24.13 10.87
C ALA A 150 3.12 -23.10 11.98
N LEU A 151 3.85 -23.20 13.11
CA LEU A 151 3.71 -22.22 14.19
C LEU A 151 4.18 -20.82 13.77
N PHE A 152 5.28 -20.70 13.01
CA PHE A 152 5.76 -19.41 12.50
C PHE A 152 4.73 -18.75 11.59
N GLN A 153 4.09 -19.52 10.73
CA GLN A 153 2.99 -19.04 9.91
C GLN A 153 1.84 -18.54 10.76
N ALA A 154 1.39 -19.34 11.74
CA ALA A 154 0.30 -18.98 12.64
C ALA A 154 0.59 -17.68 13.42
N LEU A 155 1.77 -17.59 14.04
CA LEU A 155 2.20 -16.39 14.77
C LEU A 155 2.31 -15.16 13.87
N THR A 156 2.85 -15.32 12.67
CA THR A 156 2.95 -14.22 11.69
C THR A 156 1.56 -13.73 11.25
N LEU A 157 0.59 -14.63 11.05
CA LEU A 157 -0.78 -14.27 10.71
C LEU A 157 -1.52 -13.60 11.86
N ALA A 158 -1.18 -13.95 13.10
CA ALA A 158 -1.72 -13.34 14.31
C ALA A 158 -0.97 -12.06 14.74
N ASN A 159 -0.04 -11.52 13.94
CA ASN A 159 0.81 -10.36 14.26
C ASN A 159 1.74 -10.53 15.48
N HIS A 160 2.00 -11.77 15.91
CA HIS A 160 2.96 -12.13 16.97
C HIS A 160 4.39 -12.30 16.43
N GLY A 161 4.89 -11.30 15.72
CA GLY A 161 6.18 -11.39 15.01
C GLY A 161 7.40 -11.55 15.93
N LEU A 162 7.35 -11.05 17.16
CA LEU A 162 8.45 -11.13 18.12
C LEU A 162 8.72 -12.57 18.57
N ASP A 163 7.66 -13.32 18.88
CA ASP A 163 7.73 -14.71 19.33
C ASP A 163 8.42 -15.62 18.30
N VAL A 164 8.27 -15.29 17.01
CA VAL A 164 8.94 -16.00 15.91
C VAL A 164 10.46 -15.91 16.04
N PHE A 165 11.03 -14.76 16.43
CA PHE A 165 12.49 -14.64 16.54
C PHE A 165 13.08 -15.46 17.68
N ASP A 166 12.38 -15.51 18.82
CA ASP A 166 12.81 -16.32 19.96
C ASP A 166 12.77 -17.80 19.61
N LEU A 167 11.72 -18.25 18.92
CA LEU A 167 11.60 -19.63 18.50
C LEU A 167 12.60 -20.01 17.39
N VAL A 168 13.02 -19.08 16.53
CA VAL A 168 14.13 -19.32 15.58
C VAL A 168 15.44 -19.55 16.31
N TYR A 169 15.68 -18.83 17.41
CA TYR A 169 16.85 -19.07 18.25
C TYR A 169 16.79 -20.49 18.85
N VAL A 170 15.66 -20.89 19.41
CA VAL A 170 15.43 -22.24 19.96
C VAL A 170 15.59 -23.33 18.89
N MET A 171 15.06 -23.11 17.69
CA MET A 171 15.20 -24.02 16.55
C MET A 171 16.67 -24.27 16.20
N ASN A 172 17.46 -23.20 16.14
CA ASN A 172 18.89 -23.27 15.82
C ASN A 172 19.71 -23.94 16.93
N THR A 173 19.44 -23.64 18.20
CA THR A 173 20.15 -24.26 19.34
C THR A 173 19.78 -25.74 19.51
N SER A 174 18.59 -26.14 19.04
CA SER A 174 18.16 -27.54 18.96
C SER A 174 18.75 -28.29 17.75
N GLY A 175 19.61 -27.65 16.95
CA GLY A 175 20.27 -28.24 15.79
C GLY A 175 19.40 -28.37 14.53
N ILE A 176 18.19 -27.80 14.54
CA ILE A 176 17.27 -27.85 13.40
C ILE A 176 17.61 -26.69 12.47
N LYS A 177 18.00 -26.99 11.23
CA LYS A 177 18.43 -25.96 10.26
C LYS A 177 17.23 -25.29 9.58
N PRO A 178 17.20 -23.95 9.46
CA PRO A 178 16.18 -23.23 8.70
C PRO A 178 16.13 -23.63 7.24
N ASP A 179 14.92 -23.68 6.67
CA ASP A 179 14.70 -23.87 5.23
C ASP A 179 14.13 -22.61 4.56
N ARG A 180 13.78 -22.74 3.28
CA ARG A 180 13.20 -21.63 2.50
C ARG A 180 11.90 -21.09 3.10
N PHE A 181 11.09 -21.95 3.73
CA PHE A 181 9.81 -21.55 4.31
C PHE A 181 10.03 -20.84 5.65
N THR A 182 10.99 -21.35 6.44
CA THR A 182 11.43 -20.68 7.68
C THR A 182 11.80 -19.23 7.40
N TYR A 183 12.69 -18.97 6.43
CA TYR A 183 13.07 -17.59 6.11
C TYR A 183 11.92 -16.74 5.60
N THR A 184 10.99 -17.31 4.80
CA THR A 184 9.80 -16.59 4.36
C THR A 184 8.97 -16.11 5.55
N TYR A 185 8.69 -16.98 6.53
CA TYR A 185 7.88 -16.61 7.69
C TYR A 185 8.61 -15.64 8.61
N VAL A 186 9.90 -15.86 8.87
CA VAL A 186 10.70 -14.97 9.72
C VAL A 186 10.82 -13.56 9.13
N LEU A 187 10.98 -13.44 7.81
CA LEU A 187 11.00 -12.14 7.14
C LEU A 187 9.63 -11.45 7.17
N LYS A 188 8.54 -12.21 7.04
CA LYS A 188 7.19 -11.68 7.20
C LYS A 188 6.92 -11.25 8.65
N ALA A 189 7.44 -11.97 9.63
CA ALA A 189 7.37 -11.61 11.04
C ALA A 189 8.04 -10.26 11.34
N CYS A 190 9.11 -9.89 10.62
CA CYS A 190 9.72 -8.56 10.73
C CYS A 190 8.75 -7.42 10.40
N VAL A 191 7.71 -7.68 9.59
CA VAL A 191 6.78 -6.64 9.11
C VAL A 191 5.34 -6.82 9.61
N ALA A 192 5.06 -7.90 10.35
CA ALA A 192 3.72 -8.23 10.86
C ALA A 192 3.44 -7.61 12.24
N SER A 193 4.44 -7.08 12.94
CA SER A 193 4.22 -6.50 14.28
C SER A 193 3.76 -5.04 14.20
N ASP A 194 2.65 -4.73 14.87
CA ASP A 194 2.22 -3.35 15.18
C ASP A 194 3.12 -2.69 16.27
N SER A 195 4.36 -3.16 16.40
CA SER A 195 5.28 -2.70 17.42
C SER A 195 5.74 -1.28 17.12
N SER A 196 5.72 -0.42 18.15
CA SER A 196 6.29 0.94 18.11
C SER A 196 7.78 0.96 17.74
N VAL A 197 8.47 -0.18 17.87
CA VAL A 197 9.89 -0.35 17.55
C VAL A 197 10.04 -0.92 16.13
N SER A 198 10.87 -0.26 15.31
CA SER A 198 11.22 -0.76 13.98
C SER A 198 12.06 -2.03 14.07
N LEU A 199 11.55 -3.14 13.54
CA LEU A 199 12.27 -4.42 13.44
C LEU A 199 13.23 -4.52 12.24
N LEU A 200 13.53 -3.39 11.60
CA LEU A 200 14.50 -3.32 10.50
C LEU A 200 15.90 -3.87 10.87
N PRO A 201 16.46 -3.65 12.08
CA PRO A 201 17.72 -4.27 12.48
C PRO A 201 17.65 -5.80 12.42
N LYS A 202 16.56 -6.39 12.93
CA LYS A 202 16.35 -7.84 12.91
C LYS A 202 16.23 -8.36 11.47
N GLY A 203 15.50 -7.64 10.61
CA GLY A 203 15.45 -7.94 9.18
C GLY A 203 16.83 -7.95 8.50
N LYS A 204 17.76 -7.07 8.91
CA LYS A 204 19.15 -7.08 8.39
C LYS A 204 19.96 -8.26 8.91
N GLU A 205 19.80 -8.64 10.17
CA GLU A 205 20.43 -9.84 10.73
C GLU A 205 20.00 -11.11 9.97
N ILE A 206 18.70 -11.26 9.73
CA ILE A 206 18.15 -12.39 8.97
C ILE A 206 18.62 -12.36 7.51
N HIS A 207 18.69 -11.20 6.87
CA HIS A 207 19.28 -11.08 5.53
C HIS A 207 20.75 -11.54 5.52
N ALA A 208 21.57 -11.13 6.49
CA ALA A 208 22.95 -11.61 6.59
C ALA A 208 23.01 -13.14 6.80
N HIS A 209 22.09 -13.69 7.60
CA HIS A 209 21.98 -15.12 7.83
C HIS A 209 21.62 -15.89 6.55
N ILE A 210 20.68 -15.38 5.74
CA ILE A 210 20.29 -15.93 4.43
C ILE A 210 21.50 -16.03 3.49
N LEU A 211 22.29 -14.95 3.38
CA LEU A 211 23.48 -14.90 2.53
C LEU A 211 24.58 -15.87 3.00
N ARG A 212 24.79 -15.99 4.32
CA ARG A 212 25.80 -16.93 4.87
C ARG A 212 25.45 -18.40 4.62
N HIS A 213 24.18 -18.72 4.47
CA HIS A 213 23.70 -20.09 4.29
C HIS A 213 23.34 -20.43 2.84
N GLY A 214 23.65 -19.56 1.86
CA GLY A 214 23.47 -19.87 0.44
C GLY A 214 22.02 -19.76 -0.06
N PHE A 215 21.12 -19.10 0.68
CA PHE A 215 19.72 -18.97 0.30
C PHE A 215 19.44 -17.84 -0.71
N GLU A 216 20.47 -17.09 -1.14
CA GLU A 216 20.36 -16.07 -2.19
C GLU A 216 20.01 -16.61 -3.57
N ILE A 217 20.23 -17.92 -3.80
CA ILE A 217 19.80 -18.59 -5.02
C ILE A 217 18.27 -18.78 -5.08
N ASN A 218 17.59 -18.71 -3.93
CA ASN A 218 16.16 -18.95 -3.85
C ASN A 218 15.37 -17.67 -4.14
N VAL A 219 14.74 -17.62 -5.32
CA VAL A 219 13.95 -16.46 -5.78
C VAL A 219 12.83 -16.08 -4.80
N HIS A 220 12.22 -17.04 -4.11
CA HIS A 220 11.12 -16.78 -3.18
C HIS A 220 11.60 -16.09 -1.90
N VAL A 221 12.72 -16.53 -1.33
CA VAL A 221 13.36 -15.89 -0.16
C VAL A 221 13.82 -14.48 -0.52
N MET A 222 14.49 -14.32 -1.66
CA MET A 222 14.95 -13.00 -2.13
C MET A 222 13.80 -12.04 -2.44
N THR A 223 12.69 -12.55 -2.99
CA THR A 223 11.48 -11.73 -3.20
C THR A 223 10.84 -11.30 -1.88
N THR A 224 10.86 -12.17 -0.87
CA THR A 224 10.37 -11.82 0.47
C THR A 224 11.28 -10.78 1.14
N LEU A 225 12.59 -10.83 0.91
CA LEU A 225 13.53 -9.77 1.34
C LEU A 225 13.23 -8.41 0.68
N VAL A 226 12.88 -8.41 -0.61
CA VAL A 226 12.42 -7.20 -1.32
C VAL A 226 11.19 -6.61 -0.65
N ASP A 227 10.17 -7.42 -0.36
CA ASP A 227 8.95 -6.96 0.34
C ASP A 227 9.27 -6.43 1.75
N MET A 228 10.11 -7.13 2.52
CA MET A 228 10.54 -6.71 3.86
C MET A 228 11.18 -5.32 3.82
N TYR A 229 12.18 -5.10 2.95
CA TYR A 229 12.79 -3.78 2.82
C TYR A 229 11.81 -2.72 2.29
N ALA A 230 10.89 -3.10 1.40
CA ALA A 230 9.87 -2.22 0.87
C ALA A 230 8.93 -1.69 1.97
N ARG A 231 8.53 -2.54 2.92
CA ARG A 231 7.66 -2.15 4.05
C ARG A 231 8.33 -1.20 5.04
N PHE A 232 9.66 -1.27 5.16
CA PHE A 232 10.45 -0.32 5.93
C PHE A 232 10.88 0.94 5.14
N GLY A 233 10.37 1.15 3.92
CA GLY A 233 10.75 2.29 3.08
C GLY A 233 12.20 2.27 2.56
N CYS A 234 12.93 1.16 2.78
CA CYS A 234 14.33 1.00 2.39
C CYS A 234 14.48 0.61 0.90
N VAL A 235 13.89 1.40 0.00
CA VAL A 235 13.75 1.06 -1.44
C VAL A 235 15.09 0.79 -2.12
N SER A 236 16.15 1.54 -1.78
CA SER A 236 17.50 1.30 -2.33
C SER A 236 18.02 -0.11 -2.00
N LYS A 237 17.79 -0.59 -0.78
CA LYS A 237 18.19 -1.96 -0.37
C LYS A 237 17.33 -3.01 -1.06
N ALA A 238 16.03 -2.77 -1.18
CA ALA A 238 15.14 -3.63 -1.95
C ALA A 238 15.62 -3.78 -3.41
N GLY A 239 15.99 -2.67 -4.07
CA GLY A 239 16.54 -2.69 -5.42
C GLY A 239 17.86 -3.47 -5.53
N ARG A 240 18.76 -3.34 -4.54
CA ARG A 240 20.00 -4.14 -4.50
C ARG A 240 19.72 -5.64 -4.39
N VAL A 241 18.80 -6.06 -3.51
CA VAL A 241 18.39 -7.46 -3.37
C VAL A 241 17.76 -7.98 -4.66
N PHE A 242 16.87 -7.18 -5.27
CA PHE A 242 16.23 -7.53 -6.54
C PHE A 242 17.25 -7.74 -7.67
N ASN A 243 18.27 -6.88 -7.75
CA ASN A 243 19.32 -6.99 -8.76
C ASN A 243 20.18 -8.25 -8.58
N GLN A 244 20.31 -8.76 -7.34
CA GLN A 244 21.01 -10.02 -7.06
C GLN A 244 20.23 -11.27 -7.48
N ILE A 245 18.92 -11.17 -7.73
CA ILE A 245 18.11 -12.29 -8.22
C ILE A 245 18.54 -12.63 -9.65
N ARG A 246 19.16 -13.81 -9.84
CA ARG A 246 19.66 -14.29 -11.14
C ARG A 246 18.53 -14.58 -12.12
N LEU A 247 17.54 -15.36 -11.70
CA LEU A 247 16.37 -15.72 -12.49
C LEU A 247 15.13 -15.08 -11.89
N LYS A 248 14.77 -13.92 -12.44
CA LYS A 248 13.58 -13.17 -12.02
C LYS A 248 12.34 -13.79 -12.65
N ASN A 249 11.31 -14.02 -11.85
CA ASN A 249 10.00 -14.45 -12.29
C ASN A 249 8.95 -13.34 -12.08
N VAL A 250 7.72 -13.55 -12.56
CA VAL A 250 6.61 -12.58 -12.44
C VAL A 250 6.41 -12.08 -11.01
N VAL A 251 6.58 -12.95 -10.01
CA VAL A 251 6.39 -12.59 -8.60
C VAL A 251 7.48 -11.62 -8.13
N SER A 252 8.75 -11.89 -8.44
CA SER A 252 9.87 -11.01 -8.10
C SER A 252 9.78 -9.64 -8.79
N TRP A 253 9.40 -9.60 -10.08
CA TRP A 253 9.16 -8.36 -10.81
C TRP A 253 8.01 -7.56 -10.19
N SER A 254 6.88 -8.23 -9.93
CA SER A 254 5.70 -7.59 -9.34
C SER A 254 6.00 -7.02 -7.95
N ALA A 255 6.80 -7.71 -7.14
CA ALA A 255 7.23 -7.23 -5.83
C ALA A 255 8.07 -5.96 -5.93
N MET A 256 9.00 -5.88 -6.89
CA MET A 256 9.82 -4.68 -7.08
C MET A 256 9.01 -3.50 -7.64
N ILE A 257 8.10 -3.75 -8.58
CA ILE A 257 7.19 -2.71 -9.11
C ILE A 257 6.29 -2.18 -7.97
N ALA A 258 5.72 -3.08 -7.15
CA ALA A 258 4.92 -2.69 -5.99
C ALA A 258 5.75 -1.93 -4.95
N CYS A 259 7.02 -2.31 -4.72
CA CYS A 259 7.93 -1.61 -3.83
C CYS A 259 8.08 -0.14 -4.24
N TYR A 260 8.38 0.12 -5.52
CA TYR A 260 8.52 1.48 -6.03
C TYR A 260 7.19 2.25 -6.01
N ALA A 261 6.08 1.64 -6.47
CA ALA A 261 4.78 2.28 -6.53
C ALA A 261 4.24 2.71 -5.14
N LYS A 262 4.44 1.87 -4.11
CA LYS A 262 3.98 2.15 -2.74
C LYS A 262 4.87 3.15 -2.00
N ASN A 263 6.15 3.26 -2.35
CA ASN A 263 7.11 4.14 -1.70
C ASN A 263 7.33 5.47 -2.44
N GLY A 264 6.32 5.95 -3.17
CA GLY A 264 6.35 7.27 -3.81
C GLY A 264 7.36 7.41 -4.95
N LYS A 265 7.74 6.31 -5.59
CA LYS A 265 8.68 6.26 -6.72
C LYS A 265 8.03 5.69 -7.99
N PRO A 266 6.96 6.32 -8.51
CA PRO A 266 6.18 5.76 -9.61
C PRO A 266 6.96 5.68 -10.94
N LEU A 267 7.93 6.58 -11.19
CA LEU A 267 8.76 6.51 -12.40
C LEU A 267 9.63 5.24 -12.42
N ASP A 268 10.30 4.94 -11.31
CA ASP A 268 11.08 3.72 -11.16
C ASP A 268 10.20 2.47 -11.32
N ALA A 269 8.96 2.50 -10.83
CA ALA A 269 8.00 1.40 -11.01
C ALA A 269 7.67 1.14 -12.49
N LEU A 270 7.44 2.21 -13.27
CA LEU A 270 7.20 2.11 -14.71
C LEU A 270 8.45 1.67 -15.49
N GLN A 271 9.64 2.09 -15.06
CA GLN A 271 10.90 1.66 -15.65
C GLN A 271 11.11 0.15 -15.46
N VAL A 272 10.98 -0.35 -14.22
CA VAL A 272 11.10 -1.79 -13.92
C VAL A 272 10.03 -2.60 -14.65
N PHE A 273 8.82 -2.07 -14.81
CA PHE A 273 7.81 -2.71 -15.65
C PHE A 273 8.23 -2.76 -17.12
N GLY A 274 8.82 -1.70 -17.66
CA GLY A 274 9.39 -1.70 -19.00
C GLY A 274 10.49 -2.76 -19.16
N GLU A 275 11.39 -2.88 -18.18
CA GLU A 275 12.42 -3.93 -18.15
C GLU A 275 11.81 -5.33 -18.13
N MET A 276 10.77 -5.56 -17.32
CA MET A 276 10.02 -6.83 -17.28
C MET A 276 9.44 -7.18 -18.66
N MET A 277 8.87 -6.20 -19.37
CA MET A 277 8.26 -6.39 -20.69
C MET A 277 9.26 -6.67 -21.81
N LEU A 278 10.53 -6.34 -21.61
CA LEU A 278 11.61 -6.64 -22.55
C LEU A 278 12.24 -8.04 -22.33
N GLN A 279 11.92 -8.71 -21.21
CA GLN A 279 12.41 -10.05 -20.95
C GLN A 279 11.70 -11.09 -21.84
N VAL A 280 12.46 -12.03 -22.38
CA VAL A 280 11.98 -13.06 -23.33
C VAL A 280 11.42 -14.30 -22.61
N GLN A 281 11.75 -14.50 -21.33
CA GLN A 281 11.22 -15.61 -20.51
C GLN A 281 9.81 -15.30 -19.96
N ASP A 282 9.06 -16.34 -19.51
CA ASP A 282 7.70 -16.35 -18.93
C ASP A 282 7.42 -15.30 -17.82
N SER A 283 7.58 -14.02 -18.14
CA SER A 283 7.45 -12.86 -17.28
C SER A 283 6.22 -12.05 -17.67
N THR A 284 5.14 -12.73 -18.08
CA THR A 284 3.91 -12.06 -18.48
C THR A 284 3.28 -11.37 -17.28
N PRO A 285 3.01 -10.05 -17.33
CA PRO A 285 2.34 -9.33 -16.26
C PRO A 285 1.03 -9.99 -15.84
N ASN A 286 0.85 -10.16 -14.53
CA ASN A 286 -0.37 -10.70 -13.96
C ASN A 286 -1.20 -9.59 -13.28
N SER A 287 -2.31 -9.94 -12.64
CA SER A 287 -3.17 -8.99 -11.93
C SER A 287 -2.43 -8.15 -10.89
N VAL A 288 -1.51 -8.74 -10.12
CA VAL A 288 -0.71 -8.05 -9.10
C VAL A 288 0.24 -7.03 -9.75
N THR A 289 0.86 -7.41 -10.88
CA THR A 289 1.67 -6.48 -11.69
C THR A 289 0.81 -5.30 -12.14
N MET A 290 -0.35 -5.56 -12.74
CA MET A 290 -1.19 -4.51 -13.32
C MET A 290 -1.73 -3.54 -12.28
N VAL A 291 -2.13 -4.01 -11.09
CA VAL A 291 -2.52 -3.14 -9.97
C VAL A 291 -1.42 -2.14 -9.63
N SER A 292 -0.17 -2.63 -9.53
CA SER A 292 0.98 -1.81 -9.14
C SER A 292 1.37 -0.79 -10.23
N VAL A 293 1.30 -1.18 -11.50
CA VAL A 293 1.61 -0.30 -12.64
C VAL A 293 0.51 0.76 -12.82
N LEU A 294 -0.76 0.39 -12.69
CA LEU A 294 -1.88 1.34 -12.74
C LEU A 294 -1.80 2.37 -11.59
N GLN A 295 -1.41 1.93 -10.40
CA GLN A 295 -1.14 2.84 -9.27
C GLN A 295 -0.04 3.85 -9.63
N ALA A 296 1.04 3.42 -10.27
CA ALA A 296 2.12 4.28 -10.72
C ALA A 296 1.66 5.28 -11.82
N CYS A 297 0.86 4.83 -12.79
CA CYS A 297 0.27 5.71 -13.81
C CYS A 297 -0.63 6.78 -13.17
N GLY A 298 -1.52 6.39 -12.26
CA GLY A 298 -2.37 7.34 -11.54
C GLY A 298 -1.56 8.34 -10.70
N ALA A 299 -0.48 7.88 -10.06
CA ALA A 299 0.43 8.73 -9.29
C ALA A 299 1.17 9.77 -10.14
N LEU A 300 1.35 9.51 -11.45
CA LEU A 300 2.00 10.40 -12.41
C LEU A 300 1.03 11.17 -13.31
N ALA A 301 -0.29 10.97 -13.14
CA ALA A 301 -1.32 11.46 -14.07
C ALA A 301 -1.06 11.05 -15.54
N ALA A 302 -0.47 9.87 -15.73
CA ALA A 302 -0.01 9.32 -17.00
C ALA A 302 -1.17 8.58 -17.72
N LEU A 303 -2.10 9.35 -18.28
CA LEU A 303 -3.37 8.86 -18.83
C LEU A 303 -3.16 7.97 -20.05
N GLU A 304 -2.27 8.31 -20.97
CA GLU A 304 -2.11 7.55 -22.21
C GLU A 304 -1.46 6.18 -21.95
N GLN A 305 -0.50 6.09 -21.03
CA GLN A 305 0.04 4.80 -20.57
C GLN A 305 -1.05 4.01 -19.86
N GLY A 306 -1.87 4.66 -19.03
CA GLY A 306 -3.05 4.04 -18.39
C GLY A 306 -4.00 3.39 -19.40
N LYS A 307 -4.31 4.07 -20.50
CA LYS A 307 -5.15 3.54 -21.60
C LYS A 307 -4.50 2.35 -22.31
N ILE A 308 -3.19 2.40 -22.55
CA ILE A 308 -2.44 1.28 -23.15
C ILE A 308 -2.53 0.04 -22.25
N LEU A 309 -2.35 0.21 -20.93
CA LEU A 309 -2.44 -0.85 -19.94
C LEU A 309 -3.87 -1.40 -19.80
N HIS A 310 -4.89 -0.53 -19.88
CA HIS A 310 -6.28 -0.97 -19.91
C HIS A 310 -6.55 -1.84 -21.15
N GLY A 311 -6.04 -1.46 -22.33
CA GLY A 311 -6.09 -2.30 -23.52
C GLY A 311 -5.40 -3.65 -23.35
N TYR A 312 -4.27 -3.72 -22.61
CA TYR A 312 -3.63 -4.97 -22.25
C TYR A 312 -4.51 -5.84 -21.32
N ILE A 313 -5.12 -5.23 -20.30
CA ILE A 313 -6.01 -5.90 -19.34
C ILE A 313 -7.14 -6.62 -20.06
N LEU A 314 -7.83 -5.92 -20.97
CA LEU A 314 -8.92 -6.48 -21.77
C LEU A 314 -8.45 -7.65 -22.64
N ARG A 315 -7.32 -7.51 -23.34
CA ARG A 315 -6.78 -8.58 -24.21
C ARG A 315 -6.32 -9.82 -23.44
N ARG A 316 -6.01 -9.69 -22.15
CA ARG A 316 -5.52 -10.78 -21.30
C ARG A 316 -6.60 -11.35 -20.37
N GLY A 317 -7.85 -10.88 -20.47
CA GLY A 317 -8.95 -11.33 -19.63
C GLY A 317 -8.80 -10.96 -18.15
N LEU A 318 -7.98 -9.95 -17.83
CA LEU A 318 -7.74 -9.49 -16.46
C LEU A 318 -8.86 -8.54 -15.97
N ASP A 319 -9.80 -8.18 -16.84
CA ASP A 319 -10.99 -7.37 -16.57
C ASP A 319 -12.08 -8.11 -15.78
N SER A 320 -11.87 -9.40 -15.47
CA SER A 320 -12.68 -10.16 -14.50
C SER A 320 -12.17 -10.04 -13.06
N VAL A 321 -10.98 -9.47 -12.85
CA VAL A 321 -10.29 -9.44 -11.55
C VAL A 321 -10.63 -8.14 -10.82
N LEU A 322 -11.41 -8.22 -9.74
CA LEU A 322 -11.93 -7.04 -9.01
C LEU A 322 -10.84 -6.03 -8.58
N PRO A 323 -9.68 -6.44 -8.01
CA PRO A 323 -8.60 -5.50 -7.70
C PRO A 323 -8.06 -4.72 -8.91
N VAL A 324 -8.06 -5.33 -10.10
CA VAL A 324 -7.61 -4.68 -11.34
C VAL A 324 -8.61 -3.61 -11.77
N LEU A 325 -9.91 -3.94 -11.73
CA LEU A 325 -10.99 -2.99 -12.04
C LEU A 325 -11.02 -1.80 -11.07
N ALA A 326 -10.89 -2.04 -9.76
CA ALA A 326 -10.79 -0.98 -8.75
C ALA A 326 -9.55 -0.07 -8.97
N SER A 327 -8.43 -0.66 -9.40
CA SER A 327 -7.22 0.09 -9.76
C SER A 327 -7.40 0.91 -11.05
N LEU A 328 -8.15 0.40 -12.03
CA LEU A 328 -8.51 1.15 -13.24
C LEU A 328 -9.37 2.37 -12.92
N ILE A 329 -10.41 2.21 -12.10
CA ILE A 329 -11.26 3.32 -11.63
C ILE A 329 -10.40 4.41 -11.00
N THR A 330 -9.54 4.01 -10.05
CA THR A 330 -8.64 4.93 -9.33
C THR A 330 -7.63 5.60 -10.26
N MET A 331 -7.07 4.86 -11.22
CA MET A 331 -6.09 5.38 -12.18
C MET A 331 -6.74 6.45 -13.08
N TYR A 332 -7.89 6.16 -13.68
CA TYR A 332 -8.62 7.12 -14.50
C TYR A 332 -9.01 8.38 -13.73
N ALA A 333 -9.56 8.20 -12.52
CA ALA A 333 -9.92 9.31 -11.65
C ALA A 333 -8.70 10.18 -11.30
N ARG A 334 -7.55 9.59 -10.95
CA ARG A 334 -6.30 10.32 -10.63
C ARG A 334 -5.65 10.99 -11.84
N CYS A 335 -5.92 10.50 -13.04
CA CYS A 335 -5.53 11.14 -14.31
C CYS A 335 -6.54 12.23 -14.76
N GLY A 336 -7.57 12.50 -13.95
CA GLY A 336 -8.56 13.54 -14.17
C GLY A 336 -9.73 13.14 -15.08
N ASP A 337 -9.79 11.88 -15.53
CA ASP A 337 -10.86 11.35 -16.38
C ASP A 337 -11.82 10.47 -15.56
N LEU A 338 -12.62 11.13 -14.72
CA LEU A 338 -13.57 10.47 -13.82
C LEU A 338 -14.65 9.70 -14.59
N ASP A 339 -15.01 10.17 -15.79
CA ASP A 339 -16.08 9.59 -16.59
C ASP A 339 -15.72 8.18 -17.08
N ILE A 340 -14.49 7.96 -17.55
CA ILE A 340 -14.04 6.60 -17.88
C ILE A 340 -13.97 5.74 -16.62
N GLY A 341 -13.50 6.28 -15.49
CA GLY A 341 -13.51 5.58 -14.21
C GLY A 341 -14.91 5.10 -13.82
N LYS A 342 -15.92 5.98 -13.93
CA LYS A 342 -17.33 5.64 -13.71
C LYS A 342 -17.82 4.57 -14.68
N ARG A 343 -17.47 4.65 -15.97
CA ARG A 343 -17.86 3.63 -16.95
C ARG A 343 -17.30 2.25 -16.61
N VAL A 344 -16.05 2.17 -16.15
CA VAL A 344 -15.46 0.91 -15.67
C VAL A 344 -16.27 0.37 -14.50
N PHE A 345 -16.61 1.23 -13.52
CA PHE A 345 -17.41 0.86 -12.36
C PHE A 345 -18.83 0.38 -12.73
N ASP A 346 -19.50 1.09 -13.64
CA ASP A 346 -20.84 0.76 -14.13
C ASP A 346 -20.87 -0.60 -14.82
N GLN A 347 -19.81 -0.94 -15.57
CA GLN A 347 -19.67 -2.20 -16.31
C GLN A 347 -19.27 -3.40 -15.44
N MET A 348 -18.93 -3.22 -14.17
CA MET A 348 -18.58 -4.32 -13.27
C MET A 348 -19.79 -5.20 -13.00
N THR A 349 -19.69 -6.50 -13.30
CA THR A 349 -20.76 -7.49 -13.02
C THR A 349 -20.93 -7.76 -11.52
N ARG A 350 -19.83 -7.66 -10.76
CA ARG A 350 -19.80 -7.78 -9.30
C ARG A 350 -18.97 -6.63 -8.75
N ARG A 351 -19.44 -6.03 -7.66
CA ARG A 351 -18.75 -4.95 -6.95
C ARG A 351 -18.51 -5.39 -5.51
N ASP A 352 -17.26 -5.34 -5.09
CA ASP A 352 -16.86 -5.54 -3.70
C ASP A 352 -16.65 -4.18 -3.01
N VAL A 353 -16.46 -4.21 -1.70
CA VAL A 353 -16.21 -3.01 -0.87
C VAL A 353 -15.06 -2.16 -1.44
N VAL A 354 -14.03 -2.78 -2.01
CA VAL A 354 -12.87 -2.08 -2.59
C VAL A 354 -13.27 -1.26 -3.82
N SER A 355 -14.06 -1.82 -4.72
CA SER A 355 -14.55 -1.11 -5.91
C SER A 355 -15.50 0.05 -5.58
N TRP A 356 -16.39 -0.12 -4.59
CA TRP A 356 -17.23 0.98 -4.08
C TRP A 356 -16.39 2.10 -3.47
N ASN A 357 -15.44 1.75 -2.60
CA ASN A 357 -14.54 2.72 -1.98
C ASN A 357 -13.70 3.47 -3.02
N ALA A 358 -13.24 2.79 -4.08
CA ALA A 358 -12.52 3.43 -5.18
C ALA A 358 -13.37 4.52 -5.85
N MET A 359 -14.67 4.29 -6.08
CA MET A 359 -15.56 5.27 -6.69
C MET A 359 -15.90 6.43 -5.75
N ILE A 360 -16.21 6.15 -4.47
CA ILE A 360 -16.47 7.17 -3.44
C ILE A 360 -15.26 8.09 -3.29
N ALA A 361 -14.07 7.53 -3.12
CA ALA A 361 -12.83 8.29 -3.00
C ALA A 361 -12.52 9.10 -4.28
N SER A 362 -12.85 8.55 -5.45
CA SER A 362 -12.68 9.25 -6.73
C SER A 362 -13.57 10.49 -6.81
N TYR A 363 -14.85 10.40 -6.44
CA TYR A 363 -15.72 11.57 -6.36
C TYR A 363 -15.21 12.60 -5.34
N GLY A 364 -14.77 12.16 -4.17
CA GLY A 364 -14.20 13.04 -3.14
C GLY A 364 -12.93 13.78 -3.58
N MET A 365 -12.05 13.14 -4.33
CA MET A 365 -10.84 13.76 -4.90
C MET A 365 -11.18 14.86 -5.93
N HIS A 366 -12.30 14.71 -6.65
CA HIS A 366 -12.79 15.71 -7.60
C HIS A 366 -13.66 16.78 -6.95
N GLY A 367 -13.90 16.71 -5.63
CA GLY A 367 -14.74 17.67 -4.90
C GLY A 367 -16.24 17.47 -5.07
N PHE A 368 -16.67 16.30 -5.55
CA PHE A 368 -18.07 15.96 -5.74
C PHE A 368 -18.62 15.20 -4.52
N GLY A 369 -18.64 15.86 -3.36
CA GLY A 369 -19.06 15.27 -2.08
C GLY A 369 -20.47 14.68 -2.10
N GLU A 370 -21.45 15.38 -2.67
CA GLU A 370 -22.83 14.90 -2.78
C GLU A 370 -22.91 13.59 -3.58
N LYS A 371 -22.24 13.53 -4.74
CA LYS A 371 -22.15 12.29 -5.53
C LYS A 371 -21.43 11.16 -4.80
N ALA A 372 -20.43 11.48 -3.96
CA ALA A 372 -19.78 10.48 -3.13
C ALA A 372 -20.74 9.87 -2.10
N ILE A 373 -21.62 10.69 -1.51
CA ILE A 373 -22.69 10.24 -0.61
C ILE A 373 -23.74 9.42 -1.37
N GLU A 374 -24.12 9.81 -2.58
CA GLU A 374 -25.03 9.03 -3.44
C GLU A 374 -24.49 7.62 -3.69
N ILE A 375 -23.20 7.49 -4.06
CA ILE A 375 -22.56 6.18 -4.27
C ILE A 375 -22.47 5.38 -2.97
N TYR A 376 -22.22 6.03 -1.83
CA TYR A 376 -22.27 5.36 -0.53
C TYR A 376 -23.67 4.81 -0.22
N ASN A 377 -24.72 5.59 -0.47
CA ASN A 377 -26.10 5.15 -0.28
C ASN A 377 -26.47 4.01 -1.24
N GLU A 378 -25.96 4.04 -2.49
CA GLU A 378 -26.10 2.94 -3.45
C GLU A 378 -25.41 1.67 -2.95
N MET A 379 -24.20 1.77 -2.38
CA MET A 379 -23.48 0.64 -1.76
C MET A 379 -24.32 -0.02 -0.65
N VAL A 380 -24.87 0.78 0.26
CA VAL A 380 -25.72 0.31 1.37
C VAL A 380 -27.01 -0.33 0.83
N SER A 381 -27.63 0.29 -0.17
CA SER A 381 -28.85 -0.23 -0.82
C SER A 381 -28.61 -1.57 -1.53
N ASN A 382 -27.40 -1.78 -2.06
CA ASN A 382 -26.95 -3.05 -2.64
C ASN A 382 -26.52 -4.09 -1.57
N LYS A 383 -26.78 -3.83 -0.29
CA LYS A 383 -26.45 -4.72 0.85
C LYS A 383 -24.96 -5.03 0.97
N VAL A 384 -24.10 -4.13 0.48
CA VAL A 384 -22.65 -4.23 0.69
C VAL A 384 -22.32 -3.46 1.97
N ALA A 385 -21.87 -4.18 3.00
CA ALA A 385 -21.55 -3.58 4.29
C ALA A 385 -20.39 -2.55 4.15
N PRO A 386 -20.58 -1.30 4.58
CA PRO A 386 -19.50 -0.33 4.68
C PRO A 386 -18.36 -0.83 5.57
N SER A 387 -17.14 -0.45 5.19
CA SER A 387 -15.92 -0.69 5.97
C SER A 387 -15.41 0.62 6.57
N SER A 388 -14.42 0.56 7.47
CA SER A 388 -13.78 1.77 7.99
C SER A 388 -13.21 2.64 6.85
N ILE A 389 -12.64 2.02 5.81
CA ILE A 389 -12.14 2.75 4.63
C ILE A 389 -13.26 3.45 3.86
N THR A 390 -14.48 2.89 3.87
CA THR A 390 -15.67 3.51 3.26
C THR A 390 -15.98 4.84 3.94
N PHE A 391 -16.00 4.85 5.28
CA PHE A 391 -16.25 6.05 6.07
C PHE A 391 -15.15 7.10 5.91
N VAL A 392 -13.87 6.70 5.92
CA VAL A 392 -12.76 7.61 5.61
C VAL A 392 -12.94 8.26 4.24
N SER A 393 -13.37 7.50 3.24
CA SER A 393 -13.55 8.00 1.86
C SER A 393 -14.70 9.00 1.77
N VAL A 394 -15.86 8.70 2.34
CA VAL A 394 -17.04 9.59 2.28
C VAL A 394 -16.89 10.81 3.20
N LEU A 395 -16.27 10.68 4.38
CA LEU A 395 -15.97 11.82 5.25
C LEU A 395 -14.93 12.75 4.63
N GLY A 396 -13.90 12.20 3.97
CA GLY A 396 -12.95 12.97 3.19
C GLY A 396 -13.62 13.72 2.03
N ALA A 397 -14.59 13.10 1.36
CA ALA A 397 -15.39 13.76 0.33
C ALA A 397 -16.23 14.92 0.90
N CYS A 398 -16.85 14.73 2.07
CA CYS A 398 -17.56 15.80 2.78
C CYS A 398 -16.62 16.95 3.14
N SER A 399 -15.42 16.64 3.66
CA SER A 399 -14.38 17.64 3.99
C SER A 399 -13.99 18.51 2.79
N HIS A 400 -13.83 17.88 1.63
CA HIS A 400 -13.44 18.56 0.40
C HIS A 400 -14.57 19.39 -0.23
N SER A 401 -15.82 19.16 0.15
CA SER A 401 -17.00 19.85 -0.37
C SER A 401 -17.70 20.74 0.67
N GLY A 402 -17.21 20.79 1.91
CA GLY A 402 -17.81 21.60 2.98
C GLY A 402 -19.15 21.08 3.51
N LEU A 403 -19.45 19.80 3.31
CA LEU A 403 -20.70 19.16 3.75
C LEU A 403 -20.63 18.78 5.24
N VAL A 404 -20.67 19.80 6.11
CA VAL A 404 -20.40 19.64 7.54
C VAL A 404 -21.48 18.81 8.24
N ASP A 405 -22.75 19.05 7.94
CA ASP A 405 -23.87 18.41 8.63
C ASP A 405 -24.02 16.94 8.19
N GLU A 406 -23.86 16.66 6.89
CA GLU A 406 -23.81 15.31 6.35
C GLU A 406 -22.62 14.54 6.91
N GLY A 407 -21.44 15.18 7.01
CA GLY A 407 -20.25 14.58 7.59
C GLY A 407 -20.43 14.21 9.07
N LYS A 408 -21.10 15.06 9.87
CA LYS A 408 -21.48 14.75 11.25
C LYS A 408 -22.42 13.55 11.33
N ASN A 409 -23.48 13.54 10.53
CA ASN A 409 -24.44 12.45 10.49
C ASN A 409 -23.77 11.11 10.11
N LEU A 410 -22.89 11.13 9.11
CA LEU A 410 -22.11 9.95 8.69
C LEU A 410 -21.18 9.48 9.81
N PHE A 411 -20.48 10.40 10.48
CA PHE A 411 -19.58 10.06 11.59
C PHE A 411 -20.30 9.38 12.76
N GLU A 412 -21.47 9.89 13.14
CA GLU A 412 -22.32 9.29 14.18
C GLU A 412 -22.87 7.92 13.77
N SER A 413 -23.25 7.76 12.48
CA SER A 413 -23.79 6.50 11.95
C SER A 413 -22.81 5.32 12.08
N ILE A 414 -21.49 5.57 12.11
CA ILE A 414 -20.45 4.52 12.26
C ILE A 414 -20.71 3.69 13.51
N THR A 415 -21.00 4.35 14.63
CA THR A 415 -21.26 3.65 15.90
C THR A 415 -22.73 3.27 16.02
N ARG A 416 -23.65 4.18 15.66
CA ARG A 416 -25.09 4.00 15.88
C ARG A 416 -25.71 2.94 14.97
N ASP A 417 -25.36 2.96 13.69
CA ASP A 417 -26.05 2.20 12.64
C ASP A 417 -25.22 1.00 12.16
N HIS A 418 -23.88 1.07 12.23
CA HIS A 418 -22.97 0.02 11.76
C HIS A 418 -22.23 -0.75 12.86
N ASN A 419 -22.38 -0.36 14.13
CA ASN A 419 -21.71 -0.97 15.30
C ASN A 419 -20.18 -1.10 15.13
N MET A 420 -19.56 -0.16 14.41
CA MET A 420 -18.11 -0.14 14.17
C MET A 420 -17.41 0.76 15.19
N GLN A 421 -16.17 0.40 15.55
CA GLN A 421 -15.33 1.28 16.35
C GLN A 421 -14.73 2.41 15.50
N LEU A 422 -14.70 3.61 16.06
CA LEU A 422 -14.07 4.76 15.43
C LEU A 422 -12.54 4.61 15.44
N THR A 423 -11.91 4.76 14.27
CA THR A 423 -10.44 4.72 14.13
C THR A 423 -9.86 6.13 14.10
N VAL A 424 -8.54 6.25 14.26
CA VAL A 424 -7.81 7.52 14.19
C VAL A 424 -8.05 8.22 12.84
N GLU A 425 -8.21 7.47 11.75
CA GLU A 425 -8.53 8.00 10.42
C GLU A 425 -9.91 8.67 10.37
N HIS A 426 -10.94 8.10 10.99
CA HIS A 426 -12.27 8.72 11.02
C HIS A 426 -12.21 10.08 11.73
N TYR A 427 -11.53 10.15 12.88
CA TYR A 427 -11.32 11.41 13.60
C TYR A 427 -10.52 12.43 12.79
N ALA A 428 -9.47 11.99 12.08
CA ALA A 428 -8.65 12.89 11.26
C ALA A 428 -9.45 13.54 10.13
N CYS A 429 -10.37 12.78 9.49
CA CYS A 429 -11.30 13.33 8.49
C CYS A 429 -12.29 14.33 9.11
N MET A 430 -12.82 14.03 10.30
CA MET A 430 -13.77 14.90 10.99
C MET A 430 -13.13 16.22 11.43
N VAL A 431 -11.89 16.16 11.93
CA VAL A 431 -11.09 17.34 12.28
C VAL A 431 -10.76 18.18 11.04
N ASP A 432 -10.40 17.54 9.91
CA ASP A 432 -10.18 18.26 8.64
C ASP A 432 -11.46 18.95 8.14
N LEU A 433 -12.61 18.27 8.19
CA LEU A 433 -13.91 18.84 7.80
C LEU A 433 -14.29 20.07 8.63
N LEU A 434 -14.25 19.96 9.96
CA LEU A 434 -14.55 21.08 10.86
C LEU A 434 -13.51 22.19 10.73
N GLY A 435 -12.25 21.81 10.57
CA GLY A 435 -11.14 22.72 10.44
C GLY A 435 -11.25 23.59 9.20
N ARG A 436 -11.53 23.02 8.03
CA ARG A 436 -11.79 23.77 6.78
C ARG A 436 -13.03 24.64 6.85
N ALA A 437 -14.02 24.25 7.64
CA ALA A 437 -15.24 25.02 7.89
C ALA A 437 -15.06 26.14 8.95
N ASN A 438 -13.83 26.41 9.38
CA ASN A 438 -13.51 27.37 10.45
C ASN A 438 -14.17 27.07 11.81
N ARG A 439 -14.53 25.80 12.09
CA ARG A 439 -15.10 25.34 13.36
C ARG A 439 -14.00 24.75 14.26
N LEU A 440 -12.89 25.48 14.41
CA LEU A 440 -11.67 25.00 15.07
C LEU A 440 -11.89 24.57 16.53
N GLN A 441 -12.78 25.26 17.27
CA GLN A 441 -13.10 24.90 18.65
C GLN A 441 -13.83 23.55 18.75
N GLU A 442 -14.73 23.27 17.80
CA GLU A 442 -15.39 21.96 17.72
C GLU A 442 -14.40 20.87 17.32
N ALA A 443 -13.48 21.16 16.40
CA ALA A 443 -12.41 20.25 16.03
C ALA A 443 -11.52 19.90 17.23
N ALA A 444 -11.14 20.91 18.04
CA ALA A 444 -10.38 20.71 19.27
C ALA A 444 -11.16 19.90 20.33
N LYS A 445 -12.48 20.12 20.42
CA LYS A 445 -13.36 19.34 21.30
C LYS A 445 -13.43 17.87 20.87
N ILE A 446 -13.57 17.58 19.57
CA ILE A 446 -13.54 16.21 19.07
C ILE A 446 -12.26 15.49 19.47
N ILE A 447 -11.11 16.16 19.37
CA ILE A 447 -9.81 15.59 19.76
C ILE A 447 -9.76 15.31 21.27
N GLN A 448 -10.34 16.19 22.09
CA GLN A 448 -10.41 16.02 23.53
C GLN A 448 -11.32 14.85 23.93
N ASP A 449 -12.40 14.63 23.19
CA ASP A 449 -13.39 13.56 23.44
C ASP A 449 -12.95 12.19 22.88
N MET A 450 -11.81 12.11 22.19
CA MET A 450 -11.29 10.85 21.65
C MET A 450 -10.99 9.84 22.76
N ARG A 451 -11.52 8.62 22.60
CA ARG A 451 -11.25 7.47 23.49
C ARG A 451 -9.95 6.73 23.16
N ILE A 452 -9.27 7.12 22.09
CA ILE A 452 -8.02 6.55 21.59
C ILE A 452 -7.01 7.68 21.52
N GLU A 453 -5.73 7.38 21.72
CA GLU A 453 -4.67 8.39 21.63
C GLU A 453 -4.67 9.07 20.24
N PRO A 454 -4.76 10.41 20.16
CA PRO A 454 -4.76 11.10 18.88
C PRO A 454 -3.40 10.96 18.18
N GLY A 455 -3.40 10.31 17.01
CA GLY A 455 -2.20 10.10 16.20
C GLY A 455 -1.80 11.29 15.32
N PRO A 456 -0.68 11.19 14.58
CA PRO A 456 -0.12 12.31 13.83
C PRO A 456 -1.05 12.87 12.76
N LYS A 457 -1.87 12.02 12.12
CA LYS A 457 -2.86 12.45 11.11
C LYS A 457 -3.88 13.43 11.68
N VAL A 458 -4.35 13.21 12.91
CA VAL A 458 -5.36 14.06 13.57
C VAL A 458 -4.77 15.44 13.88
N TRP A 459 -3.59 15.46 14.50
CA TRP A 459 -2.88 16.71 14.80
C TRP A 459 -2.45 17.45 13.53
N GLY A 460 -2.04 16.72 12.50
CA GLY A 460 -1.71 17.26 11.17
C GLY A 460 -2.91 17.95 10.51
N SER A 461 -4.10 17.35 10.56
CA SER A 461 -5.34 17.98 10.08
C SER A 461 -5.65 19.27 10.84
N LEU A 462 -5.51 19.27 12.18
CA LEU A 462 -5.73 20.47 12.99
C LEU A 462 -4.71 21.57 12.66
N LEU A 463 -3.42 21.24 12.59
CA LEU A 463 -2.35 22.18 12.25
C LEU A 463 -2.56 22.77 10.84
N GLY A 464 -2.93 21.92 9.87
CA GLY A 464 -3.27 22.35 8.52
C GLY A 464 -4.44 23.33 8.47
N SER A 465 -5.44 23.13 9.33
CA SER A 465 -6.60 24.03 9.47
C SER A 465 -6.23 25.34 10.17
N CYS A 466 -5.33 25.29 11.15
CA CYS A 466 -4.80 26.48 11.81
C CYS A 466 -4.00 27.37 10.84
N ARG A 467 -3.33 26.79 9.84
CA ARG A 467 -2.73 27.56 8.72
C ARG A 467 -3.78 28.31 7.90
N ILE A 468 -4.94 27.71 7.65
CA ILE A 468 -5.99 28.38 6.85
C ILE A 468 -6.57 29.58 7.61
N HIS A 469 -6.80 29.43 8.91
CA HIS A 469 -7.50 30.43 9.73
C HIS A 469 -6.59 31.25 10.66
N CYS A 470 -5.26 31.11 10.53
CA CYS A 470 -4.25 31.80 11.34
C CYS A 470 -4.46 31.68 12.86
N ASN A 471 -4.80 30.48 13.36
CA ASN A 471 -4.96 30.24 14.80
C ASN A 471 -3.65 29.74 15.41
N VAL A 472 -2.88 30.66 16.01
CA VAL A 472 -1.54 30.36 16.56
C VAL A 472 -1.61 29.42 17.77
N GLU A 473 -2.55 29.63 18.69
CA GLU A 473 -2.65 28.86 19.94
C GLU A 473 -2.88 27.36 19.68
N LEU A 474 -3.86 27.02 18.82
CA LEU A 474 -4.13 25.64 18.46
C LEU A 474 -3.02 25.03 17.61
N ALA A 475 -2.35 25.84 16.78
CA ALA A 475 -1.19 25.40 16.00
C ALA A 475 -0.05 24.96 16.92
N GLU A 476 0.29 25.75 17.93
CA GLU A 476 1.33 25.41 18.92
C GLU A 476 1.03 24.12 19.66
N ARG A 477 -0.23 23.96 20.11
CA ARG A 477 -0.70 22.74 20.77
C ARG A 477 -0.56 21.51 19.86
N ALA A 478 -0.97 21.63 18.59
CA ALA A 478 -0.88 20.54 17.62
C ALA A 478 0.59 20.21 17.28
N SER A 479 1.42 21.22 17.02
CA SER A 479 2.83 21.06 16.69
C SER A 479 3.64 20.42 17.81
N LYS A 480 3.35 20.76 19.08
CA LYS A 480 4.01 20.11 20.22
C LYS A 480 3.83 18.59 20.18
N ARG A 481 2.59 18.12 19.98
CA ARG A 481 2.26 16.69 19.88
C ARG A 481 2.89 16.05 18.63
N LEU A 482 2.89 16.76 17.50
CA LEU A 482 3.53 16.28 16.28
C LEU A 482 5.06 16.16 16.40
N PHE A 483 5.72 17.04 17.14
CA PHE A 483 7.17 16.96 17.35
C PHE A 483 7.59 15.82 18.29
N GLU A 484 6.68 15.39 19.17
CA GLU A 484 6.83 14.21 20.03
C GLU A 484 6.61 12.92 19.23
N GLN A 485 5.56 12.85 18.40
CA GLN A 485 5.20 11.65 17.65
C GLN A 485 5.98 11.46 16.34
N GLU A 486 6.31 12.54 15.63
CA GLU A 486 7.02 12.54 14.35
C GLU A 486 8.21 13.52 14.35
N PRO A 487 9.23 13.29 15.20
CA PRO A 487 10.34 14.23 15.39
C PRO A 487 11.20 14.47 14.14
N THR A 488 11.07 13.61 13.12
CA THR A 488 11.82 13.66 11.86
C THR A 488 11.00 14.22 10.69
N ASN A 489 9.72 14.52 10.89
CA ASN A 489 8.87 15.07 9.84
C ASN A 489 9.06 16.58 9.71
N ALA A 490 9.95 17.01 8.82
CA ALA A 490 10.25 18.41 8.55
C ALA A 490 9.00 19.25 8.17
N GLY A 491 7.98 18.61 7.57
CA GLY A 491 6.75 19.29 7.14
C GLY A 491 5.99 19.94 8.29
N ASN A 492 5.95 19.30 9.46
CA ASN A 492 5.25 19.81 10.64
C ASN A 492 5.88 21.10 11.17
N TYR A 493 7.20 21.20 11.13
CA TYR A 493 7.95 22.39 11.54
C TYR A 493 7.77 23.53 10.54
N VAL A 494 7.87 23.22 9.24
CA VAL A 494 7.67 24.21 8.18
C VAL A 494 6.27 24.80 8.28
N LEU A 495 5.24 23.97 8.51
CA LEU A 495 3.86 24.40 8.65
C LEU A 495 3.64 25.32 9.86
N LEU A 496 4.29 25.05 11.00
CA LEU A 496 4.25 25.96 12.16
C LEU A 496 4.94 27.30 11.85
N ALA A 497 6.11 27.26 11.19
CA ALA A 497 6.82 28.47 10.79
C ALA A 497 6.01 29.31 9.78
N GLU A 498 5.25 28.68 8.88
CA GLU A 498 4.30 29.36 7.98
C GLU A 498 3.22 30.10 8.78
N ILE A 499 2.65 29.46 9.81
CA ILE A 499 1.63 30.07 10.68
C ILE A 499 2.20 31.27 11.45
N TYR A 500 3.40 31.14 12.03
CA TYR A 500 4.06 32.26 12.71
C TYR A 500 4.38 33.41 11.76
N ALA A 501 4.85 33.13 10.54
CA ALA A 501 5.13 34.16 9.54
C ALA A 501 3.84 34.91 9.16
N GLN A 502 2.72 34.20 8.98
CA GLN A 502 1.41 34.80 8.70
C GLN A 502 0.91 35.67 9.87
N ALA A 503 1.24 35.30 11.11
CA ALA A 503 0.95 36.07 12.31
C ALA A 503 1.98 37.18 12.62
N HIS A 504 2.97 37.39 11.74
CA HIS A 504 4.08 38.36 11.91
C HIS A 504 4.98 38.12 13.14
N LEU A 505 5.05 36.87 13.63
CA LEU A 505 5.87 36.45 14.77
C LEU A 505 7.25 35.93 14.31
N TRP A 506 8.09 36.82 13.79
CA TRP A 506 9.38 36.45 13.16
C TRP A 506 10.39 35.81 14.13
N ASP A 507 10.38 36.20 15.40
CA ASP A 507 11.23 35.58 16.42
C ASP A 507 10.93 34.09 16.60
N GLU A 508 9.65 33.72 16.56
CA GLU A 508 9.22 32.32 16.63
C GLU A 508 9.60 31.54 15.35
N VAL A 509 9.50 32.17 14.18
CA VAL A 509 9.98 31.59 12.91
C VAL A 509 11.47 31.24 13.00
N LEU A 510 12.30 32.14 13.55
CA LEU A 510 13.73 31.91 13.74
C LEU A 510 14.01 30.75 14.69
N LYS A 511 13.25 30.63 15.79
CA LYS A 511 13.36 29.49 16.73
C LYS A 511 13.03 28.17 16.05
N VAL A 512 11.96 28.10 15.27
CA VAL A 512 11.58 26.87 14.54
C VAL A 512 12.61 26.52 13.46
N LYS A 513 13.14 27.51 12.72
CA LYS A 513 14.22 27.30 11.73
C LYS A 513 15.50 26.76 12.39
N LYS A 514 15.89 27.29 13.54
CA LYS A 514 17.04 26.79 14.32
C LYS A 514 16.83 25.34 14.77
N LEU A 515 15.61 24.99 15.17
CA LEU A 515 15.25 23.62 15.56
C LEU A 515 15.35 22.65 14.37
N LEU A 516 14.86 23.04 13.20
CA LEU A 516 15.00 22.30 11.94
C LEU A 516 16.48 22.02 11.61
N GLN A 517 17.32 23.06 11.67
CA GLN A 517 18.77 22.95 11.40
C GLN A 517 19.48 22.05 12.40
N THR A 518 19.20 22.23 13.70
CA THR A 518 19.83 21.45 14.78
C THR A 518 19.49 19.96 14.68
N ARG A 519 18.30 19.62 14.17
CA ARG A 519 17.87 18.24 13.92
C ARG A 519 18.28 17.70 12.55
N GLY A 520 18.93 18.51 11.71
CA GLY A 520 19.34 18.12 10.35
C GLY A 520 18.17 17.78 9.44
N LEU A 521 16.98 18.36 9.67
CA LEU A 521 15.77 18.04 8.93
C LEU A 521 15.71 18.86 7.64
N GLN A 522 15.41 18.20 6.53
CA GLN A 522 15.25 18.84 5.22
C GLN A 522 13.80 18.72 4.74
N LYS A 523 13.27 19.83 4.21
CA LYS A 523 11.96 19.84 3.56
C LYS A 523 12.04 19.03 2.27
N LYS A 524 11.05 18.17 2.04
CA LYS A 524 10.92 17.46 0.77
C LYS A 524 10.73 18.48 -0.36
N PRO A 525 11.53 18.43 -1.45
CA PRO A 525 11.40 19.36 -2.55
C PRO A 525 10.05 19.19 -3.27
N GLY A 526 9.54 20.29 -3.82
CA GLY A 526 8.31 20.31 -4.58
C GLY A 526 8.55 19.84 -6.00
N CYS A 527 8.02 18.67 -6.35
CA CYS A 527 8.15 18.08 -7.67
C CYS A 527 6.79 18.07 -8.37
N SER A 528 6.79 18.41 -9.66
CA SER A 528 5.62 18.32 -10.53
C SER A 528 5.93 17.43 -11.73
N TRP A 529 4.96 16.62 -12.15
CA TRP A 529 5.08 15.76 -13.32
C TRP A 529 3.99 16.08 -14.33
N ILE A 530 4.33 15.97 -15.61
CA ILE A 530 3.42 16.17 -16.75
C ILE A 530 3.67 15.08 -17.79
N GLU A 531 2.60 14.60 -18.40
CA GLU A 531 2.68 13.71 -19.56
C GLU A 531 2.45 14.52 -20.85
N VAL A 532 3.42 14.48 -21.77
CA VAL A 532 3.30 15.08 -23.10
C VAL A 532 3.78 14.09 -24.16
N ARG A 533 2.97 13.84 -25.19
CA ARG A 533 3.29 12.92 -26.30
C ARG A 533 3.78 11.54 -25.81
N LYS A 534 3.09 10.97 -24.80
CA LYS A 534 3.40 9.66 -24.19
C LYS A 534 4.74 9.58 -23.44
N LYS A 535 5.36 10.72 -23.14
CA LYS A 535 6.55 10.82 -22.29
C LYS A 535 6.25 11.61 -21.04
N ILE A 536 6.81 11.17 -19.93
CA ILE A 536 6.64 11.82 -18.63
C ILE A 536 7.85 12.71 -18.36
N TYR A 537 7.59 13.95 -18.00
CA TYR A 537 8.60 14.95 -17.64
C TYR A 537 8.41 15.34 -16.17
N SER A 538 9.51 15.62 -15.48
CA SER A 538 9.53 16.04 -14.08
C SER A 538 10.21 17.39 -13.91
N PHE A 539 9.67 18.21 -13.03
CA PHE A 539 10.21 19.52 -12.67
C PHE A 539 10.39 19.60 -11.16
N GLU A 540 11.56 20.04 -10.71
CA GLU A 540 11.88 20.26 -9.30
C GLU A 540 12.08 21.76 -9.05
N SER A 541 11.61 22.24 -7.89
CA SER A 541 11.60 23.66 -7.53
C SER A 541 12.99 24.27 -7.23
N VAL A 542 14.10 23.60 -7.56
CA VAL A 542 15.48 23.98 -7.17
C VAL A 542 16.50 23.81 -8.31
N ASP A 543 16.10 23.43 -9.52
CA ASP A 543 17.09 23.15 -10.58
C ASP A 543 17.56 24.43 -11.30
N GLU A 544 18.71 24.96 -10.84
CA GLU A 544 19.53 25.94 -11.56
C GLU A 544 20.25 25.34 -12.78
N VAL A 545 20.11 24.03 -13.06
CA VAL A 545 20.94 23.31 -14.06
C VAL A 545 20.11 22.44 -15.01
N ASN A 546 19.16 23.04 -15.72
CA ASN A 546 18.54 22.41 -16.89
C ASN A 546 18.47 23.40 -18.07
N PRO A 547 19.15 23.17 -19.20
CA PRO A 547 19.17 24.10 -20.34
C PRO A 547 17.78 24.39 -20.95
N HIS A 548 16.80 23.50 -20.75
CA HIS A 548 15.41 23.75 -21.17
C HIS A 548 14.66 24.69 -20.21
N VAL A 549 15.19 24.94 -19.01
CA VAL A 549 14.55 25.77 -17.98
C VAL A 549 14.74 27.26 -18.26
N GLU A 550 15.78 27.69 -18.97
CA GLU A 550 15.92 29.11 -19.38
C GLU A 550 14.78 29.57 -20.29
N GLN A 551 14.41 28.76 -21.29
CA GLN A 551 13.28 29.05 -22.17
C GLN A 551 11.95 29.08 -21.40
N LEU A 552 11.78 28.17 -20.44
CA LEU A 552 10.60 28.13 -19.58
C LEU A 552 10.53 29.36 -18.67
N HIS A 553 11.65 29.78 -18.07
CA HIS A 553 11.71 30.97 -17.24
C HIS A 553 11.42 32.24 -18.04
N ALA A 554 12.02 32.38 -19.23
CA ALA A 554 11.73 33.53 -20.10
C ALA A 554 10.24 33.58 -20.48
N PHE A 555 9.65 32.43 -20.81
CA PHE A 555 8.21 32.35 -21.10
C PHE A 555 7.35 32.68 -19.87
N LEU A 556 7.70 32.17 -18.68
CA LEU A 556 6.99 32.46 -17.44
C LEU A 556 7.10 33.92 -17.01
N LEU A 557 8.26 34.56 -17.21
CA LEU A 557 8.44 35.99 -16.96
C LEU A 557 7.51 36.81 -17.85
N LYS A 558 7.51 36.53 -19.16
CA LYS A 558 6.61 37.19 -20.11
C LYS A 558 5.13 36.99 -19.73
N LEU A 559 4.74 35.74 -19.46
CA LEU A 559 3.37 35.40 -19.06
C LEU A 559 2.97 36.09 -17.75
N SER A 560 3.89 36.18 -16.78
CA SER A 560 3.67 36.89 -15.51
C SER A 560 3.43 38.38 -15.72
N MET A 561 4.22 39.02 -16.59
CA MET A 561 4.03 40.43 -16.94
C MET A 561 2.66 40.66 -17.59
N GLU A 562 2.29 39.84 -18.58
CA GLU A 562 0.98 39.92 -19.23
C GLU A 562 -0.15 39.70 -18.21
N MET A 563 -0.06 38.69 -17.35
CA MET A 563 -1.08 38.45 -16.33
C MET A 563 -1.24 39.62 -15.35
N LYS A 564 -0.15 40.32 -14.98
CA LYS A 564 -0.19 41.48 -14.08
C LYS A 564 -1.01 42.63 -14.68
N GLU A 565 -0.94 42.86 -15.98
CA GLU A 565 -1.75 43.88 -16.68
C GLU A 565 -3.27 43.62 -16.53
N TYR A 566 -3.66 42.38 -16.30
CA TYR A 566 -5.05 41.96 -16.12
C TYR A 566 -5.42 41.66 -14.65
N GLY A 567 -4.61 42.14 -13.70
CA GLY A 567 -4.92 42.10 -12.28
C GLY A 567 -4.39 40.90 -11.50
N TYR A 568 -3.50 40.09 -12.08
CA TYR A 568 -2.76 39.09 -11.30
C TYR A 568 -1.81 39.78 -10.31
N GLN A 569 -1.92 39.40 -9.03
CA GLN A 569 -1.03 39.85 -7.95
C GLN A 569 -0.30 38.65 -7.37
N PRO A 570 1.05 38.58 -7.50
CA PRO A 570 1.84 37.53 -6.88
C PRO A 570 1.61 37.43 -5.37
N LYS A 571 1.37 36.21 -4.88
CA LYS A 571 1.13 35.95 -3.46
C LYS A 571 2.46 35.71 -2.73
N THR A 572 3.27 36.75 -2.58
CA THR A 572 4.62 36.66 -1.99
C THR A 572 4.67 36.17 -0.54
N LYS A 573 3.54 36.24 0.18
CA LYS A 573 3.39 35.71 1.56
C LYS A 573 3.72 34.22 1.72
N VAL A 574 3.67 33.43 0.64
CA VAL A 574 4.04 32.00 0.69
C VAL A 574 5.55 31.77 0.68
N VAL A 575 6.35 32.80 0.41
CA VAL A 575 7.82 32.75 0.44
C VAL A 575 8.30 33.12 1.84
N LEU A 576 8.82 32.12 2.58
CA LEU A 576 9.23 32.25 3.98
C LEU A 576 10.67 32.75 4.17
N TYR A 577 11.27 33.30 3.12
CA TYR A 577 12.60 33.90 3.15
C TYR A 577 12.46 35.40 3.37
N ASP A 578 13.31 35.91 4.25
CA ASP A 578 13.42 37.34 4.51
C ASP A 578 14.28 37.98 3.42
N VAL A 579 13.67 38.15 2.26
CA VAL A 579 14.24 38.76 1.05
C VAL A 579 13.29 39.85 0.58
N ASP A 580 13.76 40.74 -0.28
CA ASP A 580 12.92 41.77 -0.87
C ASP A 580 11.77 41.17 -1.72
N GLU A 581 10.75 41.99 -2.01
CA GLU A 581 9.56 41.52 -2.73
C GLU A 581 9.88 41.08 -4.17
N GLU A 582 10.87 41.68 -4.83
CA GLU A 582 11.27 41.30 -6.19
C GLU A 582 11.87 39.88 -6.20
N GLU A 583 12.71 39.57 -5.22
CA GLU A 583 13.30 38.26 -5.05
C GLU A 583 12.24 37.22 -4.67
N LYS A 584 11.25 37.56 -3.83
CA LYS A 584 10.11 36.67 -3.56
C LYS A 584 9.35 36.34 -4.83
N GLU A 585 9.06 37.32 -5.67
CA GLU A 585 8.39 37.09 -6.96
C GLU A 585 9.21 36.19 -7.88
N ARG A 586 10.54 36.37 -7.92
CA ARG A 586 11.44 35.51 -8.69
C ARG A 586 11.39 34.06 -8.22
N ILE A 587 11.44 33.84 -6.90
CA ILE A 587 11.31 32.50 -6.29
C ILE A 587 9.97 31.86 -6.67
N LEU A 588 8.87 32.61 -6.65
CA LEU A 588 7.55 32.13 -7.05
C LEU A 588 7.51 31.62 -8.49
N LEU A 589 8.28 32.21 -9.40
CA LEU A 589 8.36 31.76 -10.80
C LEU A 589 9.10 30.42 -10.93
N GLY A 590 9.98 30.09 -9.99
CA GLY A 590 10.69 28.80 -9.92
C GLY A 590 9.86 27.63 -9.38
N HIS A 591 8.60 27.85 -9.02
CA HIS A 591 7.73 26.75 -8.57
C HIS A 591 7.52 25.70 -9.67
N SER A 592 7.69 24.42 -9.32
CA SER A 592 7.64 23.33 -10.28
C SER A 592 6.31 23.20 -11.02
N GLU A 593 5.21 23.64 -10.43
CA GLU A 593 3.89 23.67 -11.09
C GLU A 593 3.87 24.65 -12.25
N LYS A 594 4.45 25.85 -12.07
CA LYS A 594 4.50 26.87 -13.12
C LYS A 594 5.39 26.41 -14.26
N LEU A 595 6.53 25.79 -13.94
CA LEU A 595 7.40 25.16 -14.93
C LEU A 595 6.64 24.08 -15.73
N ALA A 596 5.88 23.23 -15.05
CA ALA A 596 5.07 22.20 -15.70
C ALA A 596 3.94 22.78 -16.56
N VAL A 597 3.25 23.84 -16.10
CA VAL A 597 2.22 24.56 -16.86
C VAL A 597 2.83 25.18 -18.12
N ALA A 598 3.93 25.92 -17.98
CA ALA A 598 4.63 26.53 -19.11
C ALA A 598 5.09 25.48 -20.13
N PHE A 599 5.69 24.39 -19.65
CA PHE A 599 6.11 23.30 -20.51
C PHE A 599 4.94 22.66 -21.26
N GLY A 600 3.80 22.47 -20.56
CA GLY A 600 2.56 21.98 -21.14
C GLY A 600 2.07 22.90 -22.26
N LEU A 601 2.02 24.21 -22.04
CA LEU A 601 1.57 25.19 -23.03
C LEU A 601 2.42 25.17 -24.30
N ILE A 602 3.74 25.04 -24.17
CA ILE A 602 4.68 25.04 -25.29
C ILE A 602 4.59 23.73 -26.09
N ASN A 603 4.42 22.59 -25.42
CA ASN A 603 4.61 21.28 -26.03
C ASN A 603 3.32 20.50 -26.38
N SER A 604 2.14 21.03 -26.04
CA SER A 604 0.85 20.39 -26.33
C SER A 604 -0.02 21.19 -27.32
N SER A 605 -0.87 20.49 -28.07
CA SER A 605 -1.67 21.07 -29.16
C SER A 605 -2.83 21.93 -28.65
N LYS A 606 -3.25 22.95 -29.41
CA LYS A 606 -4.41 23.79 -29.04
C LYS A 606 -5.66 22.92 -28.78
N GLY A 607 -6.28 23.10 -27.61
CA GLY A 607 -7.43 22.31 -27.16
C GLY A 607 -7.09 21.04 -26.35
N GLU A 608 -5.81 20.62 -26.29
CA GLU A 608 -5.39 19.49 -25.47
C GLU A 608 -5.35 19.88 -23.98
N THR A 609 -6.05 19.10 -23.14
CA THR A 609 -6.03 19.29 -21.67
C THR A 609 -4.66 18.98 -21.10
N ILE A 610 -4.07 19.94 -20.39
CA ILE A 610 -2.78 19.79 -19.70
C ILE A 610 -3.02 19.07 -18.37
N ARG A 611 -2.29 17.97 -18.11
CA ARG A 611 -2.43 17.17 -16.88
C ARG A 611 -1.14 17.18 -16.09
N ILE A 612 -1.19 17.75 -14.89
CA ILE A 612 -0.05 17.90 -13.99
C ILE A 612 -0.39 17.23 -12.66
N THR A 613 0.59 16.57 -12.06
CA THR A 613 0.51 16.11 -10.68
C THR A 613 1.64 16.69 -9.86
N LYS A 614 1.38 16.98 -8.57
CA LYS A 614 2.35 17.49 -7.61
C LYS A 614 2.45 16.58 -6.39
N ASN A 615 3.64 16.48 -5.81
CA ASN A 615 3.90 15.70 -4.59
C ASN A 615 3.60 16.43 -3.26
N LEU A 616 3.25 17.72 -3.32
CA LEU A 616 2.85 18.55 -2.18
C LEU A 616 1.51 19.23 -2.51
N ARG A 617 0.90 19.86 -1.50
CA ARG A 617 -0.27 20.72 -1.71
C ARG A 617 0.08 21.87 -2.65
N LEU A 618 -0.85 22.22 -3.55
CA LEU A 618 -0.68 23.38 -4.43
C LEU A 618 -0.54 24.65 -3.58
N CYS A 619 0.32 25.61 -3.94
CA CYS A 619 0.36 26.88 -3.20
C CYS A 619 -0.66 27.88 -3.75
N GLU A 620 -1.03 28.89 -2.95
CA GLU A 620 -2.03 29.90 -3.33
C GLU A 620 -1.65 30.65 -4.61
N ASP A 621 -0.36 30.94 -4.77
CA ASP A 621 0.17 31.63 -5.95
C ASP A 621 0.07 30.76 -7.22
N CYS A 622 0.53 29.51 -7.16
CA CYS A 622 0.42 28.57 -8.28
C CYS A 622 -1.05 28.32 -8.67
N HIS A 623 -1.94 28.22 -7.67
CA HIS A 623 -3.38 28.10 -7.91
C HIS A 623 -3.94 29.33 -8.64
N SER A 624 -3.56 30.54 -8.20
CA SER A 624 -3.97 31.80 -8.83
C SER A 624 -3.43 31.94 -10.26
N VAL A 625 -2.14 31.70 -10.47
CA VAL A 625 -1.52 31.70 -11.81
C VAL A 625 -2.23 30.73 -12.74
N THR A 626 -2.49 29.49 -12.30
CA THR A 626 -3.12 28.49 -13.17
C THR A 626 -4.55 28.90 -13.58
N LYS A 627 -5.30 29.59 -12.70
CA LYS A 627 -6.58 30.24 -13.07
C LYS A 627 -6.38 31.22 -14.22
N PHE A 628 -5.51 32.22 -14.07
CA PHE A 628 -5.25 33.21 -15.11
C PHE A 628 -4.80 32.55 -16.42
N VAL A 629 -3.85 31.62 -16.36
CA VAL A 629 -3.35 30.90 -17.52
C VAL A 629 -4.45 30.14 -18.25
N SER A 630 -5.34 29.45 -17.53
CA SER A 630 -6.47 28.72 -18.16
C SER A 630 -7.36 29.64 -19.00
N LYS A 631 -7.52 30.91 -18.57
CA LYS A 631 -8.28 31.93 -19.29
C LYS A 631 -7.52 32.50 -20.48
N PHE A 632 -6.25 32.89 -20.31
CA PHE A 632 -5.45 33.50 -21.38
C PHE A 632 -5.09 32.53 -22.49
N ALA A 633 -4.75 31.30 -22.12
CA ALA A 633 -4.35 30.28 -23.08
C ALA A 633 -5.53 29.58 -23.75
N ASP A 634 -6.77 29.80 -23.28
CA ASP A 634 -7.97 29.06 -23.69
C ASP A 634 -7.72 27.54 -23.58
N ARG A 635 -7.32 27.11 -22.38
CA ARG A 635 -6.91 25.72 -22.09
C ARG A 635 -7.48 25.23 -20.77
N GLU A 636 -8.00 24.01 -20.80
CA GLU A 636 -8.27 23.26 -19.58
C GLU A 636 -6.94 22.73 -19.01
N ILE A 637 -6.70 23.01 -17.73
CA ILE A 637 -5.52 22.56 -16.99
C ILE A 637 -5.99 21.79 -15.77
N LEU A 638 -5.54 20.56 -15.63
CA LEU A 638 -5.79 19.70 -14.48
C LEU A 638 -4.52 19.63 -13.65
N VAL A 639 -4.58 20.09 -12.39
CA VAL A 639 -3.47 19.94 -11.44
C VAL A 639 -3.95 19.09 -10.27
N ARG A 640 -3.39 17.89 -10.14
CA ARG A 640 -3.61 17.02 -8.98
C ARG A 640 -2.55 17.29 -7.92
N ASP A 641 -2.96 17.69 -6.73
CA ASP A 641 -2.07 17.75 -5.58
C ASP A 641 -2.21 16.48 -4.71
N VAL A 642 -1.67 16.52 -3.49
CA VAL A 642 -1.74 15.38 -2.55
C VAL A 642 -3.15 15.08 -2.03
N ASN A 643 -4.06 16.05 -2.08
CA ASN A 643 -5.39 15.95 -1.49
C ASN A 643 -6.48 15.83 -2.56
N ARG A 644 -6.38 16.60 -3.65
CA ARG A 644 -7.46 16.72 -4.63
C ARG A 644 -7.00 17.07 -6.04
N ILE A 645 -7.95 17.05 -6.97
CA ILE A 645 -7.77 17.52 -8.34
C ILE A 645 -8.39 18.90 -8.49
N HIS A 646 -7.58 19.83 -8.98
CA HIS A 646 -7.98 21.17 -9.37
C HIS A 646 -8.16 21.21 -10.87
N ARG A 647 -9.39 21.43 -11.35
CA ARG A 647 -9.70 21.63 -12.76
C ARG A 647 -9.85 23.11 -13.03
N PHE A 648 -8.88 23.68 -13.76
CA PHE A 648 -8.86 25.07 -14.16
C PHE A 648 -9.40 25.22 -15.57
N ARG A 649 -10.41 26.07 -15.72
CA ARG A 649 -11.04 26.37 -17.01
C ARG A 649 -11.63 27.77 -16.96
N ASP A 650 -11.40 28.56 -18.00
CA ASP A 650 -11.98 29.91 -18.18
C ASP A 650 -11.72 30.86 -16.99
N GLY A 651 -10.62 30.67 -16.25
CA GLY A 651 -10.29 31.48 -15.07
C GLY A 651 -10.84 30.95 -13.74
N PHE A 652 -11.59 29.86 -13.75
CA PHE A 652 -12.19 29.26 -12.57
C PHE A 652 -11.51 27.93 -12.22
N CYS A 653 -11.54 27.58 -10.93
CA CYS A 653 -11.12 26.27 -10.46
C CYS A 653 -12.31 25.49 -9.90
N SER A 654 -12.39 24.19 -10.16
CA SER A 654 -13.44 23.31 -9.64
C SER A 654 -13.53 23.24 -8.11
N CYS A 655 -12.51 23.69 -7.38
CA CYS A 655 -12.56 23.74 -5.92
C CYS A 655 -13.35 24.92 -5.34
N GLY A 656 -13.76 25.90 -6.16
CA GLY A 656 -14.46 27.10 -5.70
C GLY A 656 -13.67 27.93 -4.67
N ASP A 657 -12.34 27.86 -4.71
CA ASP A 657 -11.42 28.46 -3.72
C ASP A 657 -11.59 27.91 -2.28
N TYR A 658 -12.31 26.79 -2.12
CA TYR A 658 -12.41 26.02 -0.89
C TYR A 658 -11.52 24.77 -0.97
N TRP A 659 -10.24 24.87 -0.58
CA TRP A 659 -9.30 23.75 -0.74
C TRP A 659 -8.18 23.68 0.29
#